data_AF-A0A5D2P833-F1
#
_entry.id   AF-A0A5D2P833-F1
#
_cell.length_a   1.000
_cell.length_b   1.000
_cell.length_c   1.000
_cell.angle_alpha   90.00
_cell.angle_beta   90.00
_cell.angle_gamma   90.00
#
_symmetry.space_group_name_H-M   'P 1'
#
loop_
_entity.id
_entity.type
_entity.pdbx_description
1 polymer ?
#
loop_
_entity_poly.entity_id
_entity_poly.type
_entity_poly.pdbx_seq_one_letter_code
_entity_poly.pdbx_strand_id
1 'polypeptide(L)'
;MYICCIHRITIFHISYPRSREGRGLRAGFTADAPRLLHMSEPLRRTAFNRLFAVVYFSAILALLYRHVQNLFLHPTTSFLSFSITLFLFISNLVLAFMWVSAQAFRMSPIRRKEFPQNLKQIIKDEDFVGLDVFICTADPYKEPPMNVVNTALSLMAYDYPTEKISIYVSDDGGSVLTLFAFMEAAKFARHWLPFCRQHNIMERSPHVYFESISHHPSIPQFEKIEIMYEDMKMKVEQVIDKGAVIEEYISDDQQHQAFNKWTKSFSRMDHPTVIQVILDKSKDTDISGQLMPNLIYVSREKSKTSPHHFKAGALNVLLRVSAVMTNAPIILTQDCDMYSNDPQTPLRILCYFSDPALKSNLAFVQFPQRFHGLNRDDIYATEYKRLFKINSMGFDGLNGPNYVGSGCFFRRRALFGGPSTPVPPKIPELGPDHVVRKPIISHEILSLAHRVAGCNYENQTGWGSQSGFRYGSLVEDFYTGYRLQCEGWKSLFCNPERAAFLGDVPITLFDVLSQCKRWCIGLFEVAFSKYNTLIFGSQSMGITEPWFFLYVFLLLGAYGQDFLDFVLDGGTVRKWWNAQRMWMIRGLSCYLFSSIEYLLKSVGISTHGFSLTSKVVDDEQSKRYGQGIFEFGVPSPLFMPLTVAAIINLFSFLLVLTQFFSGKNTEGLCLQMILTGSIVLNCRPVYGAIGLRNDAGKMPTQITIISTFVSMMYEDMKVKVEHVIDKGEVTDEYITDHQQRQAFNKWTKSFTRMDHPTVIQLRVSAVMTNAPIILTQDCDMYSNDPQTPLRMLCYLSDPALKSSLAFIQFPQRFHGVDKDDIYDNEYKLPFQINPMGLDGLKGPSYVFCFFRRRSLFGDPSTPVSPEIPELSPEHVVNKPIKSQETLSLAHHVASCNYENETKWGSKISEPWFFLYVFLFLGSYGQDFLDIILVGGTVRRWWNVQRMWMIRGLTCNLFASIEYLLESLGISTYDFCLTSKVVDDEQSKRYGQGIFEFGVPSPLFVPLTVAAIINLFSFLSGLTGFFSGNNMEGLGLQMILTGFIVLNYLPVYGAIALRNDAGKMPTQIIIISTFVSVALYYASSLCLWSNNDSSKH
;
A
#
# COMPACT_ATOMS: atom_id res chain seq x y z
N MET A 1 -0.75 7.36 -7.50
CA MET A 1 -0.61 8.82 -7.74
C MET A 1 0.49 9.44 -6.90
N TYR A 2 0.37 9.68 -5.58
CA TYR A 2 1.45 10.35 -4.82
C TYR A 2 2.79 9.58 -4.85
N ILE A 3 2.77 8.25 -4.66
CA ILE A 3 3.94 7.37 -4.84
C ILE A 3 4.61 7.53 -6.23
N CYS A 4 3.85 7.93 -7.25
CA CYS A 4 4.33 8.12 -8.61
C CYS A 4 5.11 9.44 -8.84
N CYS A 5 5.15 10.33 -7.85
CA CYS A 5 5.75 11.67 -8.00
C CYS A 5 7.26 11.70 -7.74
N ILE A 6 7.78 10.66 -7.06
CA ILE A 6 9.14 10.58 -6.50
C ILE A 6 10.19 10.89 -7.56
N HIS A 7 10.16 10.16 -8.69
CA HIS A 7 11.10 10.25 -9.81
C HIS A 7 11.54 11.68 -10.21
N ARG A 8 10.66 12.69 -10.14
CA ARG A 8 10.95 14.05 -10.63
C ARG A 8 11.53 15.03 -9.59
N ILE A 9 11.66 14.66 -8.32
CA ILE A 9 12.09 15.61 -7.27
C ILE A 9 13.62 15.77 -7.19
N THR A 10 14.38 14.76 -7.59
CA THR A 10 15.83 14.67 -7.31
C THR A 10 16.75 15.43 -8.27
N ILE A 11 16.28 15.81 -9.45
CA ILE A 11 17.10 16.60 -10.39
C ILE A 11 16.99 18.10 -10.04
N PHE A 12 17.52 18.44 -8.86
CA PHE A 12 17.76 19.82 -8.42
C PHE A 12 19.23 20.04 -8.05
N HIS A 13 20.13 19.67 -8.97
CA HIS A 13 21.44 20.30 -9.04
C HIS A 13 21.52 21.26 -10.23
N ILE A 14 22.31 22.33 -10.06
CA ILE A 14 22.22 23.55 -10.85
C ILE A 14 22.64 23.33 -12.31
N SER A 15 21.69 23.38 -13.24
CA SER A 15 21.89 23.80 -14.64
C SER A 15 20.57 24.17 -15.31
N TYR A 16 20.20 25.46 -15.25
CA TYR A 16 19.23 26.03 -16.17
C TYR A 16 19.93 26.34 -17.50
N PRO A 17 19.67 25.61 -18.60
CA PRO A 17 19.72 26.25 -19.91
C PRO A 17 18.64 27.34 -19.90
N ARG A 18 19.05 28.60 -19.75
CA ARG A 18 18.15 29.74 -19.98
C ARG A 18 17.80 29.76 -21.47
N SER A 19 16.67 29.16 -21.86
CA SER A 19 15.98 29.55 -23.08
C SER A 19 15.62 31.04 -22.93
N ARG A 20 16.46 31.90 -23.50
CA ARG A 20 16.46 33.35 -23.23
C ARG A 20 15.52 34.10 -24.16
N GLU A 21 14.37 33.50 -24.44
CA GLU A 21 13.32 34.01 -25.30
C GLU A 21 12.08 34.35 -24.44
N GLY A 22 11.31 35.37 -24.84
CA GLY A 22 10.19 35.87 -24.04
C GLY A 22 10.55 36.88 -22.94
N ARG A 23 11.81 37.32 -22.80
CA ARG A 23 12.10 38.56 -22.06
C ARG A 23 11.93 39.74 -23.03
N GLY A 24 10.87 40.54 -22.81
CA GLY A 24 10.39 41.52 -23.78
C GLY A 24 11.43 42.54 -24.24
N LEU A 25 11.86 42.42 -25.50
CA LEU A 25 12.51 43.50 -26.23
C LEU A 25 11.44 44.43 -26.80
N ARG A 26 11.44 45.70 -26.39
CA ARG A 26 10.91 46.78 -27.22
C ARG A 26 11.91 47.02 -28.36
N ALA A 27 11.88 46.15 -29.36
CA ALA A 27 12.55 46.33 -30.65
C ALA A 27 11.51 46.70 -31.72
N GLY A 28 11.95 47.29 -32.84
CA GLY A 28 11.07 47.92 -33.82
C GLY A 28 10.08 46.97 -34.51
N PHE A 29 8.97 47.53 -34.99
CA PHE A 29 8.05 46.84 -35.91
C PHE A 29 8.80 46.45 -37.20
N THR A 30 9.05 45.15 -37.38
CA THR A 30 9.36 44.54 -38.67
C THR A 30 8.23 43.56 -39.02
N ALA A 31 7.81 43.53 -40.28
CA ALA A 31 6.56 42.86 -40.67
C ALA A 31 6.63 41.31 -40.59
N ASP A 32 7.83 40.74 -40.66
CA ASP A 32 8.08 39.31 -40.88
C ASP A 32 8.47 38.53 -39.61
N ALA A 33 7.92 38.92 -38.45
CA ALA A 33 7.98 38.07 -37.27
C ALA A 33 6.96 36.91 -37.39
N PRO A 34 7.38 35.63 -37.25
CA PRO A 34 6.47 34.49 -37.40
C PRO A 34 5.36 34.54 -36.35
N ARG A 35 4.10 34.42 -36.81
CA ARG A 35 2.92 34.59 -35.95
C ARG A 35 2.81 33.44 -34.94
N LEU A 36 2.68 33.80 -33.66
CA LEU A 36 2.71 32.87 -32.54
C LEU A 36 1.46 31.96 -32.52
N LEU A 37 1.65 30.64 -32.55
CA LEU A 37 0.55 29.66 -32.47
C LEU A 37 0.08 29.38 -31.03
N HIS A 38 1.00 29.38 -30.06
CA HIS A 38 0.68 29.24 -28.63
C HIS A 38 1.70 29.95 -27.74
N MET A 39 1.30 30.25 -26.51
CA MET A 39 2.12 30.89 -25.48
C MET A 39 2.00 30.11 -24.16
N SER A 40 3.08 30.05 -23.38
CA SER A 40 3.07 29.50 -22.01
C SER A 40 3.51 30.54 -20.98
N GLU A 41 2.66 30.83 -20.00
CA GLU A 41 2.87 31.80 -18.92
C GLU A 41 2.94 31.09 -17.56
N PRO A 42 3.99 31.29 -16.73
CA PRO A 42 3.99 30.82 -15.35
C PRO A 42 2.89 31.49 -14.51
N LEU A 43 2.18 30.74 -13.66
CA LEU A 43 1.14 31.33 -12.80
C LEU A 43 1.77 32.28 -11.77
N ARG A 44 1.12 33.43 -11.53
CA ARG A 44 1.58 34.45 -10.55
C ARG A 44 1.87 33.88 -9.15
N ARG A 45 1.13 32.86 -8.71
CA ARG A 45 1.32 32.17 -7.42
C ARG A 45 2.62 31.35 -7.29
N THR A 46 3.39 31.16 -8.37
CA THR A 46 4.60 30.31 -8.36
C THR A 46 5.66 30.77 -7.36
N ALA A 47 5.86 32.09 -7.20
CA ALA A 47 6.81 32.62 -6.22
C ALA A 47 6.37 32.34 -4.77
N PHE A 48 5.08 32.57 -4.47
CA PHE A 48 4.48 32.27 -3.16
C PHE A 48 4.57 30.77 -2.84
N ASN A 49 4.21 29.90 -3.80
CA ASN A 49 4.27 28.45 -3.60
C ASN A 49 5.69 27.94 -3.30
N ARG A 50 6.72 28.49 -3.96
CA ARG A 50 8.12 28.14 -3.65
C ARG A 50 8.56 28.58 -2.27
N LEU A 51 8.22 29.82 -1.87
CA LEU A 51 8.53 30.32 -0.52
C LEU A 51 7.82 29.49 0.55
N PHE A 52 6.52 29.24 0.37
CA PHE A 52 5.73 28.40 1.26
C PHE A 52 6.30 26.98 1.35
N ALA A 53 6.68 26.37 0.22
CA ALA A 53 7.24 25.03 0.20
C ALA A 53 8.55 24.92 1.01
N VAL A 54 9.45 25.92 0.94
CA VAL A 54 10.68 25.92 1.76
C VAL A 54 10.34 25.99 3.25
N VAL A 55 9.54 26.97 3.67
CA VAL A 55 9.15 27.16 5.09
C VAL A 55 8.45 25.90 5.63
N TYR A 56 7.53 25.32 4.85
CA TYR A 56 6.74 24.17 5.25
C TYR A 56 7.52 22.84 5.21
N PHE A 57 8.54 22.70 4.34
CA PHE A 57 9.41 21.51 4.30
C PHE A 57 10.34 21.46 5.52
N SER A 58 10.99 22.58 5.85
CA SER A 58 11.75 22.78 7.09
C SER A 58 10.92 22.39 8.33
N ALA A 59 9.69 22.90 8.37
CA ALA A 59 8.62 22.58 9.31
C ALA A 59 8.27 21.08 9.41
N ILE A 60 8.08 20.37 8.30
CA ILE A 60 7.83 18.91 8.28
C ILE A 60 8.99 18.14 8.91
N LEU A 61 10.21 18.40 8.44
CA LEU A 61 11.28 17.42 8.59
C LEU A 61 11.79 17.34 10.02
N ALA A 62 11.72 18.45 10.74
CA ALA A 62 12.08 18.43 12.13
C ALA A 62 10.96 17.84 13.02
N LEU A 63 9.72 17.68 12.52
CA LEU A 63 8.66 16.98 13.27
C LEU A 63 9.05 15.51 13.40
N LEU A 64 9.60 14.97 12.30
CA LEU A 64 10.21 13.66 12.26
C LEU A 64 11.43 13.60 13.20
N TYR A 65 12.27 14.64 13.26
CA TYR A 65 13.37 14.74 14.23
C TYR A 65 12.86 14.67 15.69
N ARG A 66 11.83 15.45 16.07
CA ARG A 66 11.25 15.41 17.42
C ARG A 66 10.68 14.02 17.76
N HIS A 67 10.00 13.37 16.81
CA HIS A 67 9.52 11.99 17.00
C HIS A 67 10.69 11.01 17.19
N VAL A 68 11.78 11.14 16.44
CA VAL A 68 13.00 10.34 16.61
C VAL A 68 13.66 10.59 17.97
N GLN A 69 13.77 11.84 18.42
CA GLN A 69 14.26 12.16 19.78
C GLN A 69 13.39 11.49 20.87
N ASN A 70 12.06 11.58 20.76
CA ASN A 70 11.16 10.93 21.70
C ASN A 70 11.24 9.39 21.69
N LEU A 71 11.56 8.77 20.55
CA LEU A 71 11.67 7.31 20.44
C LEU A 71 13.03 6.77 20.91
N PHE A 72 14.12 7.52 20.73
CA PHE A 72 15.49 7.03 20.97
C PHE A 72 16.25 7.72 22.11
N LEU A 73 15.93 8.96 22.49
CA LEU A 73 16.64 9.71 23.53
C LEU A 73 15.83 9.87 24.83
N HIS A 74 14.51 9.77 24.75
CA HIS A 74 13.59 9.86 25.90
C HIS A 74 12.61 8.68 25.92
N PRO A 75 13.08 7.42 25.99
CA PRO A 75 12.23 6.24 25.96
C PRO A 75 11.17 6.29 27.07
N THR A 76 9.91 6.32 26.66
CA THR A 76 8.76 6.43 27.57
C THR A 76 8.58 5.13 28.36
N THR A 77 8.40 5.23 29.68
CA THR A 77 8.36 4.09 30.61
C THR A 77 7.20 3.11 30.43
N SER A 78 6.22 3.39 29.57
CA SER A 78 5.13 2.48 29.24
C SER A 78 5.09 2.11 27.76
N PHE A 79 4.86 0.82 27.49
CA PHE A 79 4.70 0.26 26.15
C PHE A 79 3.61 0.99 25.34
N LEU A 80 2.51 1.37 25.99
CA LEU A 80 1.42 2.13 25.35
C LEU A 80 1.88 3.52 24.85
N SER A 81 2.68 4.23 25.64
CA SER A 81 3.19 5.56 25.25
C SER A 81 4.20 5.47 24.10
N PHE A 82 5.04 4.42 24.10
CA PHE A 82 5.93 4.09 22.99
C PHE A 82 5.15 3.76 21.72
N SER A 83 4.15 2.88 21.79
CA SER A 83 3.31 2.50 20.65
C SER A 83 2.57 3.70 20.05
N ILE A 84 1.98 4.57 20.88
CA ILE A 84 1.31 5.80 20.42
C ILE A 84 2.32 6.72 19.69
N THR A 85 3.52 6.91 20.26
CA THR A 85 4.57 7.73 19.66
C THR A 85 5.04 7.18 18.31
N LEU A 86 5.17 5.85 18.21
CA LEU A 86 5.56 5.14 16.98
C LEU A 86 4.49 5.25 15.88
N PHE A 87 3.21 5.02 16.20
CA PHE A 87 2.13 5.16 15.21
C PHE A 87 1.95 6.62 14.75
N LEU A 88 2.12 7.60 15.64
CA LEU A 88 2.12 9.01 15.27
C LEU A 88 3.32 9.37 14.37
N PHE A 89 4.50 8.83 14.63
CA PHE A 89 5.68 9.01 13.77
C PHE A 89 5.45 8.44 12.36
N ILE A 90 4.95 7.21 12.24
CA ILE A 90 4.63 6.56 10.96
C ILE A 90 3.56 7.36 10.20
N SER A 91 2.50 7.79 10.88
CA SER A 91 1.44 8.62 10.30
C SER A 91 1.98 9.95 9.76
N ASN A 92 2.78 10.66 10.57
CA ASN A 92 3.40 11.92 10.16
C ASN A 92 4.41 11.74 9.02
N LEU A 93 5.13 10.62 8.95
CA LEU A 93 6.03 10.29 7.83
C LEU A 93 5.25 10.08 6.51
N VAL A 94 4.09 9.40 6.56
CA VAL A 94 3.21 9.22 5.39
C VAL A 94 2.58 10.55 4.95
N LEU A 95 2.11 11.38 5.89
CA LEU A 95 1.56 12.70 5.59
C LEU A 95 2.62 13.66 5.02
N ALA A 96 3.84 13.63 5.57
CA ALA A 96 4.99 14.35 5.05
C ALA A 96 5.31 13.94 3.60
N PHE A 97 5.40 12.63 3.35
CA PHE A 97 5.62 12.07 2.02
C PHE A 97 4.55 12.50 1.01
N MET A 98 3.27 12.43 1.40
CA MET A 98 2.14 12.88 0.57
C MET A 98 2.22 14.38 0.26
N TRP A 99 2.54 15.21 1.24
CA TRP A 99 2.66 16.65 1.04
C TRP A 99 3.83 17.02 0.12
N VAL A 100 5.01 16.43 0.33
CA VAL A 100 6.19 16.66 -0.54
C VAL A 100 5.87 16.26 -1.99
N SER A 101 5.24 15.10 -2.17
CA SER A 101 4.75 14.64 -3.48
C SER A 101 3.76 15.61 -4.12
N ALA A 102 2.89 16.24 -3.32
CA ALA A 102 1.90 17.21 -3.77
C ALA A 102 2.48 18.63 -4.03
N GLN A 103 3.66 18.97 -3.51
CA GLN A 103 4.33 20.24 -3.83
C GLN A 103 4.97 20.25 -5.22
N ALA A 104 5.34 19.09 -5.78
CA ALA A 104 5.93 19.00 -7.12
C ALA A 104 5.10 19.74 -8.18
N PHE A 105 3.76 19.64 -8.10
CA PHE A 105 2.82 20.33 -9.01
C PHE A 105 2.77 21.86 -8.79
N ARG A 106 3.17 22.34 -7.61
CA ARG A 106 3.09 23.74 -7.18
C ARG A 106 4.36 24.53 -7.44
N MET A 107 5.48 23.85 -7.70
CA MET A 107 6.80 24.46 -7.91
C MET A 107 6.94 25.22 -9.24
N SER A 108 6.22 24.87 -10.30
CA SER A 108 6.32 25.56 -11.60
C SER A 108 5.05 25.54 -12.47
N PRO A 109 3.83 25.68 -11.92
CA PRO A 109 2.61 25.55 -12.71
C PRO A 109 2.49 26.64 -13.78
N ILE A 110 2.19 26.22 -15.01
CA ILE A 110 2.01 27.12 -16.16
C ILE A 110 0.57 27.13 -16.66
N ARG A 111 0.22 28.18 -17.39
CA ARG A 111 -1.00 28.30 -18.19
C ARG A 111 -0.59 28.45 -19.65
N ARG A 112 -1.25 27.71 -20.55
CA ARG A 112 -1.11 27.91 -22.00
C ARG A 112 -2.26 28.75 -22.55
N LYS A 113 -1.99 29.40 -23.69
CA LYS A 113 -2.95 30.10 -24.53
C LYS A 113 -2.62 29.77 -25.99
N GLU A 114 -3.58 29.21 -26.71
CA GLU A 114 -3.50 28.93 -28.14
C GLU A 114 -4.18 30.01 -28.99
N PHE A 115 -3.74 30.17 -30.24
CA PHE A 115 -4.26 31.18 -31.17
C PHE A 115 -4.72 30.56 -32.51
N PRO A 116 -5.88 29.84 -32.55
CA PRO A 116 -6.39 29.19 -33.77
C PRO A 116 -6.63 30.14 -34.95
N GLN A 117 -6.83 31.43 -34.66
CA GLN A 117 -6.96 32.49 -35.65
C GLN A 117 -5.68 32.68 -36.49
N ASN A 118 -4.50 32.47 -35.89
CA ASN A 118 -3.21 32.53 -36.58
C ASN A 118 -2.96 31.26 -37.40
N LEU A 119 -3.47 30.10 -36.97
CA LEU A 119 -3.30 28.83 -37.67
C LEU A 119 -3.84 28.87 -39.10
N LYS A 120 -5.07 29.35 -39.29
CA LYS A 120 -5.71 29.48 -40.62
C LYS A 120 -5.02 30.49 -41.57
N GLN A 121 -4.03 31.24 -41.07
CA GLN A 121 -3.21 32.17 -41.86
C GLN A 121 -1.83 31.59 -42.22
N ILE A 122 -1.46 30.44 -41.63
CA ILE A 122 -0.18 29.75 -41.80
C ILE A 122 -0.37 28.42 -42.54
N ILE A 123 -1.48 27.74 -42.30
CA ILE A 123 -1.85 26.44 -42.88
C ILE A 123 -3.25 26.57 -43.45
N LYS A 124 -3.46 26.17 -44.71
CA LYS A 124 -4.80 26.12 -45.31
C LYS A 124 -5.59 24.95 -44.74
N ASP A 125 -6.92 25.07 -44.74
CA ASP A 125 -7.80 23.98 -44.34
C ASP A 125 -7.58 22.70 -45.20
N GLU A 126 -7.18 22.85 -46.48
CA GLU A 126 -6.74 21.76 -47.38
C GLU A 126 -5.54 20.96 -46.83
N ASP A 127 -4.58 21.64 -46.18
CA ASP A 127 -3.34 21.04 -45.65
C ASP A 127 -3.53 20.41 -44.26
N PHE A 128 -4.73 20.50 -43.67
CA PHE A 128 -5.00 19.91 -42.37
C PHE A 128 -4.89 18.37 -42.43
N VAL A 129 -4.29 17.79 -41.38
CA VAL A 129 -4.09 16.33 -41.28
C VAL A 129 -5.39 15.63 -40.88
N GLY A 130 -5.46 14.32 -41.17
CA GLY A 130 -6.57 13.48 -40.69
C GLY A 130 -6.65 13.46 -39.16
N LEU A 131 -7.88 13.26 -38.67
CA LEU A 131 -8.22 13.04 -37.27
C LEU A 131 -9.12 11.80 -37.15
N ASP A 132 -8.60 10.73 -36.57
CA ASP A 132 -9.42 9.60 -36.12
C ASP A 132 -9.94 9.90 -34.71
N VAL A 133 -11.21 9.58 -34.44
CA VAL A 133 -11.83 9.73 -33.12
C VAL A 133 -12.28 8.36 -32.62
N PHE A 134 -11.76 7.92 -31.48
CA PHE A 134 -12.05 6.63 -30.87
C PHE A 134 -13.02 6.82 -29.71
N ILE A 135 -14.23 6.30 -29.85
CA ILE A 135 -15.26 6.24 -28.81
C ILE A 135 -15.36 4.79 -28.35
N CYS A 136 -15.30 4.53 -27.05
CA CYS A 136 -15.49 3.19 -26.49
C CYS A 136 -16.81 3.11 -25.71
N THR A 137 -17.56 2.02 -25.93
CA THR A 137 -18.68 1.58 -25.08
C THR A 137 -18.59 0.06 -24.88
N ALA A 138 -19.23 -0.48 -23.84
CA ALA A 138 -19.12 -1.87 -23.44
C ALA A 138 -20.44 -2.56 -23.05
N ASP A 139 -21.55 -1.84 -22.88
CA ASP A 139 -22.81 -2.39 -22.37
C ASP A 139 -24.02 -1.46 -22.63
N PRO A 140 -24.98 -1.79 -23.53
CA PRO A 140 -26.07 -0.89 -23.89
C PRO A 140 -27.04 -0.58 -22.74
N TYR A 141 -27.08 -1.41 -21.69
CA TYR A 141 -27.95 -1.20 -20.53
C TYR A 141 -27.26 -0.44 -19.39
N LYS A 142 -25.94 -0.27 -19.45
CA LYS A 142 -25.19 0.56 -18.50
C LYS A 142 -24.69 1.86 -19.12
N GLU A 143 -24.51 1.88 -20.43
CA GLU A 143 -24.07 3.02 -21.24
C GLU A 143 -25.10 3.17 -22.38
N PRO A 144 -26.22 3.88 -22.15
CA PRO A 144 -27.33 3.92 -23.10
C PRO A 144 -26.88 4.37 -24.49
N PRO A 145 -27.23 3.64 -25.58
CA PRO A 145 -26.86 3.99 -26.94
C PRO A 145 -27.10 5.45 -27.33
N MET A 146 -28.16 6.10 -26.81
CA MET A 146 -28.43 7.52 -27.05
C MET A 146 -27.37 8.47 -26.47
N ASN A 147 -26.72 8.14 -25.34
CA ASN A 147 -25.61 8.93 -24.81
C ASN A 147 -24.38 8.80 -25.73
N VAL A 148 -24.09 7.57 -26.18
CA VAL A 148 -22.98 7.29 -27.12
C VAL A 148 -23.21 8.00 -28.46
N VAL A 149 -24.46 8.02 -28.96
CA VAL A 149 -24.89 8.73 -30.18
C VAL A 149 -24.74 10.24 -30.04
N ASN A 150 -25.22 10.84 -28.95
CA ASN A 150 -25.08 12.30 -28.72
C ASN A 150 -23.60 12.71 -28.62
N THR A 151 -22.78 11.93 -27.91
CA THR A 151 -21.32 12.08 -27.90
C THR A 151 -20.75 12.04 -29.32
N ALA A 152 -21.07 11.03 -30.12
CA ALA A 152 -20.56 10.92 -31.49
C ALA A 152 -21.01 12.05 -32.41
N LEU A 153 -22.28 12.46 -32.38
CA LEU A 153 -22.82 13.56 -33.17
C LEU A 153 -22.11 14.88 -32.87
N SER A 154 -21.77 15.13 -31.59
CA SER A 154 -20.98 16.31 -31.19
C SER A 154 -19.55 16.31 -31.74
N LEU A 155 -18.97 15.12 -31.96
CA LEU A 155 -17.61 14.91 -32.49
C LEU A 155 -17.59 14.92 -34.03
N MET A 156 -18.70 14.58 -34.68
CA MET A 156 -18.88 14.75 -36.13
C MET A 156 -19.06 16.23 -36.53
N ALA A 157 -19.56 17.07 -35.61
CA ALA A 157 -19.86 18.48 -35.84
C ALA A 157 -18.71 19.44 -35.45
N TYR A 158 -17.46 19.01 -35.54
CA TYR A 158 -16.29 19.88 -35.33
C TYR A 158 -16.14 20.95 -36.44
N ASP A 159 -15.52 22.08 -36.11
CA ASP A 159 -15.14 23.15 -37.05
C ASP A 159 -13.86 22.76 -37.81
N TYR A 160 -13.94 21.65 -38.54
CA TYR A 160 -12.82 20.99 -39.23
C TYR A 160 -13.33 20.38 -40.54
N PRO A 161 -12.50 20.25 -41.60
CA PRO A 161 -12.95 19.67 -42.87
C PRO A 161 -13.43 18.22 -42.66
N THR A 162 -14.65 17.93 -43.10
CA THR A 162 -15.37 16.69 -42.77
C THR A 162 -14.69 15.46 -43.36
N GLU A 163 -14.04 15.60 -44.52
CA GLU A 163 -13.27 14.55 -45.19
C GLU A 163 -11.95 14.21 -44.47
N LYS A 164 -11.55 14.99 -43.45
CA LYS A 164 -10.40 14.71 -42.58
C LYS A 164 -10.80 14.01 -41.28
N ILE A 165 -12.07 14.05 -40.89
CA ILE A 165 -12.59 13.39 -39.67
C ILE A 165 -12.96 11.94 -39.97
N SER A 166 -12.72 11.03 -39.02
CA SER A 166 -13.25 9.66 -39.05
C SER A 166 -13.58 9.16 -37.65
N ILE A 167 -14.86 8.87 -37.40
CA ILE A 167 -15.37 8.40 -36.10
C ILE A 167 -15.37 6.87 -36.07
N TYR A 168 -14.70 6.31 -35.07
CA TYR A 168 -14.66 4.88 -34.77
C TYR A 168 -15.36 4.61 -33.45
N VAL A 169 -16.46 3.87 -33.50
CA VAL A 169 -17.20 3.42 -32.32
C VAL A 169 -16.79 1.98 -32.03
N SER A 170 -16.04 1.77 -30.95
CA SER A 170 -15.75 0.43 -30.43
C SER A 170 -16.84 -0.01 -29.45
N ASP A 171 -17.63 -1.00 -29.83
CA ASP A 171 -18.59 -1.68 -28.96
C ASP A 171 -17.99 -2.99 -28.44
N ASP A 172 -17.55 -2.97 -27.16
CA ASP A 172 -17.07 -4.15 -26.43
C ASP A 172 -18.20 -5.00 -25.83
N GLY A 173 -19.46 -4.55 -25.93
CA GLY A 173 -20.64 -5.36 -25.67
C GLY A 173 -21.02 -6.26 -26.85
N GLY A 174 -20.69 -5.84 -28.07
CA GLY A 174 -21.10 -6.49 -29.31
C GLY A 174 -22.62 -6.39 -29.51
N SER A 175 -23.19 -5.22 -29.28
CA SER A 175 -24.64 -5.01 -29.20
C SER A 175 -25.23 -4.55 -30.54
N VAL A 176 -26.21 -5.33 -31.03
CA VAL A 176 -27.01 -4.96 -32.20
C VAL A 176 -27.82 -3.68 -31.97
N LEU A 177 -28.18 -3.39 -30.71
CA LEU A 177 -28.91 -2.18 -30.30
C LEU A 177 -28.05 -0.92 -30.48
N THR A 178 -26.75 -1.05 -30.20
CA THR A 178 -25.76 0.02 -30.45
C THR A 178 -25.62 0.28 -31.94
N LEU A 179 -25.49 -0.77 -32.75
CA LEU A 179 -25.41 -0.62 -34.21
C LEU A 179 -26.67 0.03 -34.78
N PHE A 180 -27.86 -0.39 -34.34
CA PHE A 180 -29.13 0.21 -34.73
C PHE A 180 -29.18 1.71 -34.40
N ALA A 181 -28.84 2.09 -33.16
CA ALA A 181 -28.79 3.49 -32.74
C ALA A 181 -27.85 4.33 -33.60
N PHE A 182 -26.69 3.78 -33.99
CA PHE A 182 -25.76 4.46 -34.89
C PHE A 182 -26.22 4.54 -36.35
N MET A 183 -27.12 3.66 -36.81
CA MET A 183 -27.76 3.79 -38.13
C MET A 183 -28.82 4.91 -38.14
N GLU A 184 -29.67 5.00 -37.12
CA GLU A 184 -30.62 6.12 -37.02
C GLU A 184 -29.90 7.46 -36.77
N ALA A 185 -28.82 7.46 -35.97
CA ALA A 185 -27.94 8.61 -35.82
C ALA A 185 -27.31 9.07 -37.15
N ALA A 186 -26.94 8.13 -38.03
CA ALA A 186 -26.44 8.46 -39.36
C ALA A 186 -27.52 9.09 -40.26
N LYS A 187 -28.79 8.68 -40.14
CA LYS A 187 -29.93 9.33 -40.81
C LYS A 187 -30.11 10.77 -40.29
N PHE A 188 -30.12 10.97 -38.97
CA PHE A 188 -30.24 12.30 -38.33
C PHE A 188 -29.05 13.23 -38.62
N ALA A 189 -27.82 12.71 -38.66
CA ALA A 189 -26.60 13.47 -38.92
C ALA A 189 -26.65 14.25 -40.24
N ARG A 190 -27.31 13.72 -41.28
CA ARG A 190 -27.49 14.38 -42.59
C ARG A 190 -28.20 15.73 -42.47
N HIS A 191 -28.95 15.95 -41.40
CA HIS A 191 -29.67 17.19 -41.08
C HIS A 191 -28.96 17.99 -39.98
N TRP A 192 -28.48 17.31 -38.92
CA TRP A 192 -27.81 17.95 -37.78
C TRP A 192 -26.50 18.66 -38.14
N LEU A 193 -25.64 18.03 -38.96
CA LEU A 193 -24.33 18.59 -39.32
C LEU A 193 -24.42 19.88 -40.16
N PRO A 194 -25.24 19.99 -41.22
CA PRO A 194 -25.42 21.25 -41.92
C PRO A 194 -26.15 22.29 -41.06
N PHE A 195 -27.15 21.91 -40.25
CA PHE A 195 -27.83 22.82 -39.32
C PHE A 195 -26.84 23.46 -38.34
N CYS A 196 -26.01 22.64 -37.68
CA CYS A 196 -24.92 23.10 -36.81
C CYS A 196 -24.01 24.13 -37.50
N ARG A 197 -23.58 23.84 -38.74
CA ARG A 197 -22.65 24.71 -39.49
C ARG A 197 -23.31 26.00 -39.96
N GLN A 198 -24.55 25.95 -40.45
CA GLN A 198 -25.27 27.12 -40.99
C GLN A 198 -25.70 28.11 -39.90
N HIS A 199 -26.08 27.62 -38.72
CA HIS A 199 -26.52 28.47 -37.60
C HIS A 199 -25.41 28.74 -36.55
N ASN A 200 -24.18 28.27 -36.77
CA ASN A 200 -23.02 28.45 -35.88
C ASN A 200 -23.30 28.01 -34.42
N ILE A 201 -23.98 26.88 -34.26
CA ILE A 201 -24.40 26.33 -32.95
C ILE A 201 -23.19 25.91 -32.10
N MET A 202 -22.93 26.52 -30.95
CA MET A 202 -21.76 26.15 -30.13
C MET A 202 -21.95 24.81 -29.39
N GLU A 203 -23.18 24.51 -29.00
CA GLU A 203 -23.60 23.30 -28.28
C GLU A 203 -23.85 22.14 -29.29
N ARG A 204 -22.77 21.49 -29.74
CA ARG A 204 -22.82 20.46 -30.80
C ARG A 204 -23.50 19.14 -30.43
N SER A 205 -23.81 18.91 -29.14
CA SER A 205 -24.54 17.73 -28.65
C SER A 205 -26.05 17.98 -28.72
N PRO A 206 -26.81 17.22 -29.53
CA PRO A 206 -28.25 17.47 -29.74
C PRO A 206 -29.07 17.50 -28.44
N HIS A 207 -28.87 16.53 -27.55
CA HIS A 207 -29.52 16.45 -26.23
C HIS A 207 -29.42 17.78 -25.47
N VAL A 208 -28.18 18.25 -25.27
CA VAL A 208 -27.86 19.45 -24.48
C VAL A 208 -28.36 20.72 -25.18
N TYR A 209 -28.33 20.73 -26.51
CA TYR A 209 -28.87 21.83 -27.32
C TYR A 209 -30.37 21.98 -27.11
N PHE A 210 -31.16 20.92 -27.30
CA PHE A 210 -32.63 20.99 -27.17
C PHE A 210 -33.08 21.21 -25.72
N GLU A 211 -32.44 20.59 -24.73
CA GLU A 211 -32.67 20.90 -23.31
C GLU A 211 -32.53 22.41 -23.03
N SER A 212 -31.47 23.04 -23.56
CA SER A 212 -31.15 24.44 -23.30
C SER A 212 -32.08 25.46 -23.98
N ILE A 213 -32.81 25.05 -25.03
CA ILE A 213 -33.60 25.94 -25.89
C ILE A 213 -35.11 25.95 -25.55
N SER A 214 -35.53 25.07 -24.63
CA SER A 214 -36.88 24.96 -24.05
C SER A 214 -37.49 26.24 -23.42
N HIS A 215 -36.81 27.40 -23.52
CA HIS A 215 -37.23 28.71 -23.03
C HIS A 215 -37.17 29.84 -24.10
N HIS A 216 -36.94 29.53 -25.38
CA HIS A 216 -36.89 30.52 -26.46
C HIS A 216 -38.02 30.37 -27.50
N PRO A 217 -38.49 31.48 -28.12
CA PRO A 217 -39.54 31.42 -29.14
C PRO A 217 -39.05 30.71 -30.39
N SER A 218 -39.85 29.76 -30.90
CA SER A 218 -39.43 28.83 -31.94
C SER A 218 -39.33 29.45 -33.34
N ILE A 219 -38.25 29.09 -34.06
CA ILE A 219 -38.14 29.24 -35.51
C ILE A 219 -38.60 27.90 -36.12
N PRO A 220 -39.51 27.86 -37.11
CA PRO A 220 -40.06 26.58 -37.62
C PRO A 220 -39.04 25.58 -38.19
N GLN A 221 -37.84 26.05 -38.55
CA GLN A 221 -36.73 25.18 -38.96
C GLN A 221 -36.11 24.41 -37.78
N PHE A 222 -36.15 24.96 -36.56
CA PHE A 222 -35.53 24.38 -35.36
C PHE A 222 -36.43 23.26 -34.82
N GLU A 223 -37.72 23.55 -34.69
CA GLU A 223 -38.79 22.61 -34.32
C GLU A 223 -38.78 21.35 -35.20
N LYS A 224 -38.50 21.51 -36.51
CA LYS A 224 -38.35 20.35 -37.41
C LYS A 224 -37.16 19.46 -37.06
N ILE A 225 -36.01 20.01 -36.67
CA ILE A 225 -34.84 19.20 -36.28
C ILE A 225 -35.05 18.57 -34.89
N GLU A 226 -35.74 19.27 -33.99
CA GLU A 226 -36.13 18.77 -32.66
C GLU A 226 -37.05 17.54 -32.78
N ILE A 227 -38.10 17.62 -33.61
CA ILE A 227 -38.99 16.48 -33.92
C ILE A 227 -38.20 15.30 -34.49
N MET A 228 -37.22 15.55 -35.37
CA MET A 228 -36.36 14.49 -35.93
C MET A 228 -35.38 13.89 -34.90
N TYR A 229 -34.97 14.66 -33.88
CA TYR A 229 -34.15 14.16 -32.78
C TYR A 229 -34.96 13.26 -31.84
N GLU A 230 -36.16 13.69 -31.45
CA GLU A 230 -37.04 12.91 -30.57
C GLU A 230 -37.62 11.66 -31.26
N ASP A 231 -37.90 11.70 -32.57
CA ASP A 231 -38.25 10.49 -33.36
C ASP A 231 -37.12 9.45 -33.37
N MET A 232 -35.87 9.86 -33.64
CA MET A 232 -34.69 8.98 -33.54
C MET A 232 -34.56 8.40 -32.13
N LYS A 233 -34.66 9.25 -31.10
CA LYS A 233 -34.51 8.87 -29.69
C LYS A 233 -35.56 7.85 -29.27
N MET A 234 -36.85 8.10 -29.54
CA MET A 234 -37.93 7.16 -29.24
C MET A 234 -37.74 5.79 -29.90
N LYS A 235 -37.29 5.74 -31.17
CA LYS A 235 -37.01 4.48 -31.87
C LYS A 235 -35.90 3.68 -31.20
N VAL A 236 -34.83 4.36 -30.76
CA VAL A 236 -33.70 3.73 -30.07
C VAL A 236 -34.11 3.25 -28.68
N GLU A 237 -34.86 4.06 -27.92
CA GLU A 237 -35.40 3.71 -26.61
C GLU A 237 -36.33 2.48 -26.69
N GLN A 238 -37.27 2.44 -27.64
CA GLN A 238 -38.14 1.27 -27.86
C GLN A 238 -37.37 0.00 -28.26
N VAL A 239 -36.28 0.12 -29.01
CA VAL A 239 -35.39 -1.03 -29.35
C VAL A 239 -34.59 -1.51 -28.13
N ILE A 240 -34.21 -0.60 -27.22
CA ILE A 240 -33.56 -0.95 -25.94
C ILE A 240 -34.54 -1.65 -25.01
N ASP A 241 -35.75 -1.11 -24.82
CA ASP A 241 -36.78 -1.68 -23.94
C ASP A 241 -37.24 -3.07 -24.40
N LYS A 242 -37.33 -3.28 -25.71
CA LYS A 242 -37.63 -4.59 -26.32
C LYS A 242 -36.43 -5.55 -26.28
N GLY A 243 -35.22 -5.02 -26.06
CA GLY A 243 -33.95 -5.76 -26.11
C GLY A 243 -33.59 -6.33 -27.50
N ALA A 244 -34.28 -5.91 -28.56
CA ALA A 244 -34.12 -6.41 -29.92
C ALA A 244 -34.58 -5.36 -30.96
N VAL A 245 -33.94 -5.35 -32.13
CA VAL A 245 -34.34 -4.51 -33.27
C VAL A 245 -35.76 -4.86 -33.71
N ILE A 246 -36.54 -3.85 -34.10
CA ILE A 246 -37.90 -4.00 -34.61
C ILE A 246 -37.84 -4.06 -36.14
N GLU A 247 -38.41 -5.10 -36.74
CA GLU A 247 -38.38 -5.33 -38.19
C GLU A 247 -38.94 -4.14 -38.99
N GLU A 248 -39.98 -3.48 -38.45
CA GLU A 248 -40.63 -2.28 -39.01
C GLU A 248 -39.70 -1.06 -39.13
N TYR A 249 -38.55 -1.06 -38.44
CA TYR A 249 -37.54 0.00 -38.52
C TYR A 249 -36.40 -0.32 -39.49
N ILE A 250 -36.36 -1.53 -40.06
CA ILE A 250 -35.36 -1.94 -41.05
C ILE A 250 -35.83 -1.45 -42.42
N SER A 251 -35.15 -0.45 -42.99
CA SER A 251 -35.60 0.27 -44.18
C SER A 251 -35.03 -0.26 -45.51
N ASP A 252 -34.03 -1.15 -45.48
CA ASP A 252 -33.35 -1.65 -46.67
C ASP A 252 -32.60 -2.99 -46.46
N ASP A 253 -32.31 -3.68 -47.57
CA ASP A 253 -31.60 -4.96 -47.59
C ASP A 253 -30.18 -4.89 -47.00
N GLN A 254 -29.52 -3.73 -47.04
CA GLN A 254 -28.17 -3.56 -46.49
C GLN A 254 -28.20 -3.53 -44.97
N GLN A 255 -29.25 -2.95 -44.35
CA GLN A 255 -29.52 -3.06 -42.93
C GLN A 255 -29.86 -4.51 -42.52
N HIS A 256 -30.72 -5.23 -43.24
CA HIS A 256 -30.97 -6.65 -42.97
C HIS A 256 -29.66 -7.47 -43.01
N GLN A 257 -28.81 -7.28 -44.03
CA GLN A 257 -27.51 -7.94 -44.13
C GLN A 257 -26.54 -7.55 -43.00
N ALA A 258 -26.62 -6.33 -42.47
CA ALA A 258 -25.82 -5.90 -41.32
C ALA A 258 -26.28 -6.55 -40.01
N PHE A 259 -27.59 -6.64 -39.77
CA PHE A 259 -28.15 -7.24 -38.55
C PHE A 259 -28.06 -8.77 -38.53
N ASN A 260 -28.13 -9.44 -39.70
CA ASN A 260 -27.97 -10.90 -39.84
C ASN A 260 -26.61 -11.45 -39.34
N LYS A 261 -25.65 -10.59 -38.99
CA LYS A 261 -24.39 -10.97 -38.31
C LYS A 261 -24.62 -11.50 -36.89
N TRP A 262 -25.71 -11.10 -36.22
CA TRP A 262 -26.07 -11.54 -34.86
C TRP A 262 -26.83 -12.87 -34.86
N THR A 263 -26.09 -13.95 -35.11
CA THR A 263 -26.61 -15.33 -35.07
C THR A 263 -26.89 -15.82 -33.64
N LYS A 264 -27.63 -16.93 -33.50
CA LYS A 264 -27.96 -17.54 -32.18
C LYS A 264 -26.75 -17.96 -31.32
N SER A 265 -25.56 -18.09 -31.90
CA SER A 265 -24.31 -18.36 -31.17
C SER A 265 -23.52 -17.10 -30.80
N PHE A 266 -23.91 -15.93 -31.31
CA PHE A 266 -23.28 -14.65 -30.99
C PHE A 266 -23.55 -14.30 -29.52
N SER A 267 -22.50 -14.10 -28.73
CA SER A 267 -22.61 -13.70 -27.32
C SER A 267 -21.52 -12.70 -26.95
N ARG A 268 -21.77 -11.82 -25.98
CA ARG A 268 -20.82 -10.80 -25.49
C ARG A 268 -19.43 -11.31 -25.07
N MET A 269 -19.28 -12.61 -24.85
CA MET A 269 -18.03 -13.27 -24.46
C MET A 269 -17.42 -14.16 -25.57
N ASP A 270 -18.13 -14.38 -26.67
CA ASP A 270 -17.79 -15.33 -27.73
C ASP A 270 -18.51 -14.90 -29.02
N HIS A 271 -17.81 -14.18 -29.90
CA HIS A 271 -18.33 -13.68 -31.18
C HIS A 271 -17.20 -13.26 -32.14
N PRO A 272 -17.40 -13.36 -33.47
CA PRO A 272 -16.42 -12.88 -34.46
C PRO A 272 -16.34 -11.35 -34.48
N THR A 273 -15.28 -10.81 -35.10
CA THR A 273 -15.18 -9.39 -35.43
C THR A 273 -16.36 -8.96 -36.31
N VAL A 274 -17.04 -7.89 -35.92
CA VAL A 274 -18.00 -7.14 -36.74
C VAL A 274 -17.43 -5.76 -37.03
N ILE A 275 -17.15 -5.47 -38.29
CA ILE A 275 -16.93 -4.10 -38.77
C ILE A 275 -18.13 -3.70 -39.65
N GLN A 276 -18.59 -2.47 -39.51
CA GLN A 276 -19.59 -1.86 -40.36
C GLN A 276 -19.24 -0.40 -40.61
N VAL A 277 -18.94 -0.07 -41.87
CA VAL A 277 -18.98 1.34 -42.32
C VAL A 277 -20.46 1.72 -42.42
N ILE A 278 -20.84 2.78 -41.70
CA ILE A 278 -22.20 3.32 -41.67
C ILE A 278 -22.28 4.55 -42.58
N LEU A 279 -21.22 5.38 -42.59
CA LEU A 279 -21.04 6.49 -43.53
C LEU A 279 -19.62 6.44 -44.12
N ASP A 280 -19.51 6.56 -45.44
CA ASP A 280 -18.24 6.69 -46.17
C ASP A 280 -18.11 8.11 -46.74
N LYS A 281 -17.06 8.83 -46.30
CA LYS A 281 -16.77 10.21 -46.69
C LYS A 281 -16.51 10.42 -48.19
N SER A 282 -16.32 9.35 -48.96
CA SER A 282 -16.14 9.42 -50.42
C SER A 282 -17.47 9.34 -51.18
N LYS A 283 -18.59 9.08 -50.49
CA LYS A 283 -19.90 8.78 -51.08
C LYS A 283 -21.03 9.55 -50.42
N ASP A 284 -21.10 9.54 -49.09
CA ASP A 284 -22.33 9.93 -48.38
C ASP A 284 -22.33 11.43 -48.01
N THR A 285 -23.36 12.14 -48.49
CA THR A 285 -23.52 13.59 -48.34
C THR A 285 -24.65 13.98 -47.37
N ASP A 286 -24.51 15.15 -46.77
CA ASP A 286 -25.58 15.81 -46.00
C ASP A 286 -26.63 16.47 -46.94
N ILE A 287 -27.71 17.03 -46.37
CA ILE A 287 -28.77 17.68 -47.16
C ILE A 287 -28.33 18.95 -47.91
N SER A 288 -27.13 19.47 -47.63
CA SER A 288 -26.53 20.59 -48.37
C SER A 288 -25.58 20.14 -49.49
N GLY A 289 -25.44 18.83 -49.71
CA GLY A 289 -24.57 18.24 -50.71
C GLY A 289 -23.10 18.14 -50.28
N GLN A 290 -22.76 18.44 -49.02
CA GLN A 290 -21.40 18.33 -48.52
C GLN A 290 -21.10 16.91 -48.02
N LEU A 291 -19.87 16.44 -48.24
CA LEU A 291 -19.39 15.14 -47.76
C LEU A 291 -19.44 15.09 -46.22
N MET A 292 -19.85 13.96 -45.66
CA MET A 292 -19.89 13.74 -44.22
C MET A 292 -18.60 13.06 -43.70
N PRO A 293 -18.28 13.17 -42.39
CA PRO A 293 -17.25 12.34 -41.77
C PRO A 293 -17.51 10.84 -41.94
N ASN A 294 -16.45 10.03 -41.99
CA ASN A 294 -16.63 8.58 -41.87
C ASN A 294 -17.24 8.23 -40.51
N LEU A 295 -18.14 7.25 -40.48
CA LEU A 295 -18.66 6.64 -39.27
C LEU A 295 -18.52 5.12 -39.37
N ILE A 296 -17.67 4.54 -38.53
CA ILE A 296 -17.36 3.10 -38.51
C ILE A 296 -17.73 2.52 -37.15
N TYR A 297 -18.65 1.56 -37.14
CA TYR A 297 -18.88 0.67 -36.00
C TYR A 297 -17.89 -0.50 -36.05
N VAL A 298 -17.26 -0.79 -34.91
CA VAL A 298 -16.33 -1.89 -34.72
C VAL A 298 -16.70 -2.63 -33.44
N SER A 299 -16.98 -3.91 -33.55
CA SER A 299 -16.92 -4.84 -32.41
C SER A 299 -15.85 -5.88 -32.72
N ARG A 300 -14.84 -5.97 -31.85
CA ARG A 300 -13.68 -6.86 -32.02
C ARG A 300 -14.07 -8.31 -31.79
N GLU A 301 -13.31 -9.25 -32.35
CA GLU A 301 -13.48 -10.67 -31.99
C GLU A 301 -13.28 -10.88 -30.49
N LYS A 302 -14.17 -11.65 -29.89
CA LYS A 302 -14.05 -12.15 -28.51
C LYS A 302 -14.17 -13.66 -28.51
N SER A 303 -13.38 -14.30 -27.66
CA SER A 303 -13.59 -15.71 -27.33
C SER A 303 -13.20 -15.99 -25.88
N LYS A 304 -13.89 -16.96 -25.28
CA LYS A 304 -13.76 -17.34 -23.86
C LYS A 304 -12.34 -17.81 -23.46
N THR A 305 -11.52 -18.18 -24.45
CA THR A 305 -10.14 -18.64 -24.28
C THR A 305 -9.09 -17.52 -24.32
N SER A 306 -9.45 -16.31 -24.74
CA SER A 306 -8.49 -15.24 -25.09
C SER A 306 -8.65 -14.00 -24.19
N PRO A 307 -7.56 -13.47 -23.59
CA PRO A 307 -7.63 -12.27 -22.76
C PRO A 307 -7.91 -11.02 -23.61
N HIS A 308 -8.92 -10.23 -23.23
CA HIS A 308 -9.37 -9.08 -24.01
C HIS A 308 -8.95 -7.71 -23.43
N HIS A 309 -8.31 -7.64 -22.26
CA HIS A 309 -7.70 -6.42 -21.71
C HIS A 309 -8.62 -5.16 -21.66
N PHE A 310 -9.93 -5.35 -21.48
CA PHE A 310 -10.94 -4.27 -21.34
C PHE A 310 -10.78 -3.14 -22.39
N LYS A 311 -10.90 -1.87 -21.97
CA LYS A 311 -10.78 -0.67 -22.82
C LYS A 311 -9.40 -0.55 -23.49
N ALA A 312 -8.32 -0.99 -22.83
CA ALA A 312 -6.97 -0.97 -23.41
C ALA A 312 -6.90 -1.78 -24.72
N GLY A 313 -7.47 -2.99 -24.71
CA GLY A 313 -7.54 -3.85 -25.89
C GLY A 313 -8.51 -3.33 -26.95
N ALA A 314 -9.61 -2.69 -26.55
CA ALA A 314 -10.55 -2.05 -27.47
C ALA A 314 -9.89 -0.90 -28.25
N LEU A 315 -9.19 0.00 -27.54
CA LEU A 315 -8.39 1.07 -28.13
C LEU A 315 -7.24 0.55 -29.02
N ASN A 316 -6.63 -0.59 -28.68
CA ASN A 316 -5.61 -1.22 -29.52
C ASN A 316 -6.18 -1.86 -30.79
N VAL A 317 -7.38 -2.46 -30.75
CA VAL A 317 -8.07 -2.89 -31.97
C VAL A 317 -8.43 -1.68 -32.84
N LEU A 318 -8.98 -0.61 -32.26
CA LEU A 318 -9.24 0.63 -33.01
C LEU A 318 -7.97 1.22 -33.62
N LEU A 319 -6.84 1.22 -32.91
CA LEU A 319 -5.56 1.71 -33.44
C LEU A 319 -5.13 0.94 -34.69
N ARG A 320 -5.34 -0.37 -34.72
CA ARG A 320 -5.03 -1.22 -35.89
C ARG A 320 -6.05 -1.09 -37.02
N VAL A 321 -7.34 -1.15 -36.72
CA VAL A 321 -8.42 -1.03 -37.72
C VAL A 321 -8.36 0.33 -38.43
N SER A 322 -8.20 1.41 -37.68
CA SER A 322 -8.00 2.74 -38.27
C SER A 322 -6.68 2.84 -39.06
N ALA A 323 -5.58 2.19 -38.64
CA ALA A 323 -4.34 2.19 -39.43
C ALA A 323 -4.53 1.57 -40.83
N VAL A 324 -5.38 0.55 -40.94
CA VAL A 324 -5.73 -0.08 -42.23
C VAL A 324 -6.66 0.81 -43.07
N MET A 325 -7.58 1.54 -42.44
CA MET A 325 -8.68 2.24 -43.15
C MET A 325 -8.42 3.73 -43.43
N THR A 326 -7.80 4.47 -42.51
CA THR A 326 -7.67 5.95 -42.56
C THR A 326 -6.28 6.45 -42.20
N ASN A 327 -5.63 5.77 -41.26
CA ASN A 327 -4.31 6.02 -40.69
C ASN A 327 -4.06 7.49 -40.29
N ALA A 328 -5.01 8.13 -39.62
CA ALA A 328 -4.88 9.55 -39.28
C ALA A 328 -3.66 9.81 -38.37
N PRO A 329 -2.82 10.83 -38.66
CA PRO A 329 -1.69 11.17 -37.79
C PRO A 329 -2.08 11.59 -36.36
N ILE A 330 -3.31 12.07 -36.17
CA ILE A 330 -3.89 12.45 -34.88
C ILE A 330 -5.03 11.50 -34.53
N ILE A 331 -5.09 11.09 -33.26
CA ILE A 331 -6.13 10.23 -32.68
C ILE A 331 -6.70 10.92 -31.43
N LEU A 332 -8.00 11.21 -31.41
CA LEU A 332 -8.71 11.59 -30.19
C LEU A 332 -9.24 10.33 -29.48
N THR A 333 -8.91 10.17 -28.20
CA THR A 333 -9.52 9.13 -27.35
C THR A 333 -10.61 9.73 -26.48
N GLN A 334 -11.81 9.12 -26.51
CA GLN A 334 -13.01 9.64 -25.86
C GLN A 334 -13.82 8.52 -25.19
N ASP A 335 -14.36 8.78 -24.00
CA ASP A 335 -15.37 7.94 -23.35
C ASP A 335 -16.78 8.27 -23.86
N CYS A 336 -17.69 7.29 -23.83
CA CYS A 336 -19.05 7.43 -24.37
C CYS A 336 -19.92 8.47 -23.66
N ASP A 337 -19.60 8.81 -22.40
CA ASP A 337 -20.28 9.78 -21.54
C ASP A 337 -19.63 11.18 -21.57
N MET A 338 -18.78 11.46 -22.57
CA MET A 338 -18.04 12.71 -22.71
C MET A 338 -18.18 13.29 -24.12
N TYR A 339 -19.04 14.30 -24.29
CA TYR A 339 -19.28 14.97 -25.57
C TYR A 339 -18.34 16.17 -25.80
N SER A 340 -18.27 16.61 -27.06
CA SER A 340 -17.54 17.80 -27.51
C SER A 340 -18.38 19.07 -27.28
N ASN A 341 -17.85 19.99 -26.47
CA ASN A 341 -18.52 21.24 -26.13
C ASN A 341 -17.86 22.49 -26.76
N ASP A 342 -16.68 22.37 -27.38
CA ASP A 342 -16.10 23.42 -28.21
C ASP A 342 -15.76 22.88 -29.60
N PRO A 343 -16.47 23.28 -30.67
CA PRO A 343 -16.22 22.77 -32.01
C PRO A 343 -14.86 23.19 -32.58
N GLN A 344 -14.16 24.17 -31.99
CA GLN A 344 -12.83 24.61 -32.43
C GLN A 344 -11.69 23.80 -31.80
N THR A 345 -12.00 22.79 -30.97
CA THR A 345 -11.01 21.96 -30.25
C THR A 345 -9.92 21.35 -31.17
N PRO A 346 -10.19 20.84 -32.38
CA PRO A 346 -9.15 20.34 -33.28
C PRO A 346 -8.17 21.43 -33.74
N LEU A 347 -8.66 22.66 -33.96
CA LEU A 347 -7.84 23.81 -34.35
C LEU A 347 -6.93 24.25 -33.20
N ARG A 348 -7.42 24.19 -31.95
CA ARG A 348 -6.60 24.39 -30.73
C ARG A 348 -5.45 23.38 -30.65
N ILE A 349 -5.68 22.14 -31.06
CA ILE A 349 -4.68 21.07 -31.06
C ILE A 349 -3.65 21.21 -32.17
N LEU A 350 -4.05 21.59 -33.38
CA LEU A 350 -3.11 21.88 -34.47
C LEU A 350 -2.12 23.00 -34.10
N CYS A 351 -2.50 23.97 -33.27
CA CYS A 351 -1.58 25.00 -32.76
C CYS A 351 -0.36 24.42 -32.01
N TYR A 352 -0.49 23.24 -31.39
CA TYR A 352 0.62 22.55 -30.69
C TYR A 352 1.31 21.50 -31.57
N PHE A 353 0.60 20.77 -32.42
CA PHE A 353 1.22 19.75 -33.27
C PHE A 353 1.95 20.29 -34.50
N SER A 354 1.58 21.49 -34.97
CA SER A 354 2.25 22.19 -36.08
C SER A 354 3.51 22.95 -35.64
N ASP A 355 3.73 23.15 -34.33
CA ASP A 355 4.96 23.77 -33.80
C ASP A 355 6.20 22.88 -34.06
N PRO A 356 7.19 23.34 -34.86
CA PRO A 356 8.40 22.57 -35.14
C PRO A 356 9.20 22.18 -33.89
N ALA A 357 9.20 23.01 -32.84
CA ALA A 357 9.94 22.74 -31.60
C ALA A 357 9.31 21.63 -30.74
N LEU A 358 8.00 21.40 -30.90
CA LEU A 358 7.27 20.31 -30.26
C LEU A 358 7.22 19.05 -31.14
N LYS A 359 7.36 19.19 -32.47
CA LYS A 359 7.05 18.16 -33.47
C LYS A 359 7.81 16.84 -33.31
N SER A 360 9.02 16.82 -32.78
CA SER A 360 9.80 15.57 -32.59
C SER A 360 9.36 14.75 -31.38
N ASN A 361 9.01 15.41 -30.27
CA ASN A 361 8.96 14.80 -28.94
C ASN A 361 7.58 14.89 -28.26
N LEU A 362 6.57 15.49 -28.89
CA LEU A 362 5.20 15.57 -28.35
C LEU A 362 4.35 14.34 -28.72
N ALA A 363 4.02 13.52 -27.72
CA ALA A 363 3.14 12.36 -27.88
C ALA A 363 1.65 12.70 -27.84
N PHE A 364 1.21 13.51 -26.87
CA PHE A 364 -0.21 13.81 -26.70
C PHE A 364 -0.48 15.15 -26.01
N VAL A 365 -1.67 15.70 -26.28
CA VAL A 365 -2.22 16.88 -25.61
C VAL A 365 -3.50 16.48 -24.90
N GLN A 366 -3.53 16.67 -23.58
CA GLN A 366 -4.65 16.33 -22.70
C GLN A 366 -5.46 17.59 -22.38
N PHE A 367 -6.78 17.54 -22.56
CA PHE A 367 -7.70 18.54 -22.03
C PHE A 367 -8.16 18.18 -20.61
N PRO A 368 -8.62 19.14 -19.79
CA PRO A 368 -9.32 18.82 -18.55
C PRO A 368 -10.63 18.11 -18.85
N GLN A 369 -10.85 16.97 -18.22
CA GLN A 369 -12.21 16.48 -18.02
C GLN A 369 -12.95 17.47 -17.12
N ARG A 370 -14.08 17.94 -17.60
CA ARG A 370 -15.04 18.80 -16.89
C ARG A 370 -16.40 18.11 -17.01
N PHE A 371 -17.29 18.36 -16.06
CA PHE A 371 -18.55 17.65 -15.97
C PHE A 371 -19.73 18.60 -15.82
N HIS A 372 -20.88 18.21 -16.38
CA HIS A 372 -22.17 18.85 -16.12
C HIS A 372 -22.93 18.05 -15.05
N GLY A 373 -24.21 18.38 -14.80
CA GLY A 373 -25.04 17.73 -13.78
C GLY A 373 -24.63 17.98 -12.32
N LEU A 374 -23.42 18.51 -12.07
CA LEU A 374 -22.90 18.83 -10.74
C LEU A 374 -23.90 19.64 -9.91
N ASN A 375 -24.32 19.08 -8.76
CA ASN A 375 -25.15 19.82 -7.83
C ASN A 375 -24.43 21.06 -7.28
N ARG A 376 -25.21 22.05 -6.81
CA ARG A 376 -24.74 23.41 -6.44
C ARG A 376 -23.47 23.43 -5.59
N ASP A 377 -23.36 22.47 -4.67
CA ASP A 377 -22.31 22.37 -3.66
C ASP A 377 -21.20 21.36 -3.98
N ASP A 378 -21.30 20.60 -5.09
CA ASP A 378 -20.51 19.40 -5.40
C ASP A 378 -20.28 18.52 -4.15
N ILE A 379 -21.36 17.89 -3.68
CA ILE A 379 -21.33 17.15 -2.39
C ILE A 379 -20.38 15.95 -2.38
N TYR A 380 -20.13 15.34 -3.56
CA TYR A 380 -19.25 14.18 -3.72
C TYR A 380 -17.85 14.51 -4.22
N ALA A 381 -17.55 15.78 -4.47
CA ALA A 381 -16.29 16.24 -5.05
C ALA A 381 -15.96 15.50 -6.36
N THR A 382 -16.94 15.44 -7.26
CA THR A 382 -16.87 14.82 -8.59
C THR A 382 -16.47 15.80 -9.69
N GLU A 383 -16.36 17.11 -9.41
CA GLU A 383 -15.64 18.04 -10.29
C GLU A 383 -14.14 17.65 -10.40
N TYR A 384 -13.61 16.90 -9.42
CA TYR A 384 -12.22 16.42 -9.33
C TYR A 384 -11.16 17.52 -9.65
N LYS A 385 -11.51 18.79 -9.39
CA LYS A 385 -10.79 20.02 -9.78
C LYS A 385 -9.27 19.97 -9.54
N ARG A 386 -8.86 19.38 -8.40
CA ARG A 386 -7.44 19.18 -8.04
C ARG A 386 -6.71 18.27 -9.03
N LEU A 387 -7.32 17.16 -9.46
CA LEU A 387 -6.74 16.24 -10.44
C LEU A 387 -6.73 16.86 -11.85
N PHE A 388 -7.91 17.14 -12.43
CA PHE A 388 -8.00 17.44 -13.86
C PHE A 388 -7.54 18.84 -14.26
N LYS A 389 -7.54 19.82 -13.34
CA LYS A 389 -7.09 21.20 -13.61
C LYS A 389 -5.81 21.58 -12.85
N ILE A 390 -5.85 21.58 -11.52
CA ILE A 390 -4.80 22.20 -10.69
C ILE A 390 -3.47 21.43 -10.82
N ASN A 391 -3.48 20.11 -10.63
CA ASN A 391 -2.29 19.28 -10.77
C ASN A 391 -1.82 19.21 -12.23
N SER A 392 -2.73 19.16 -13.21
CA SER A 392 -2.40 19.15 -14.64
C SER A 392 -1.58 20.38 -15.08
N MET A 393 -1.97 21.59 -14.65
CA MET A 393 -1.16 22.82 -14.88
C MET A 393 0.23 22.75 -14.23
N GLY A 394 0.35 22.02 -13.11
CA GLY A 394 1.62 21.73 -12.46
C GLY A 394 2.51 20.77 -13.24
N PHE A 395 1.94 19.65 -13.72
CA PHE A 395 2.65 18.67 -14.55
C PHE A 395 3.09 19.25 -15.91
N ASP A 396 2.27 20.09 -16.53
CA ASP A 396 2.58 20.79 -17.80
C ASP A 396 3.80 21.71 -17.66
N GLY A 397 4.00 22.29 -16.48
CA GLY A 397 5.19 23.06 -16.11
C GLY A 397 6.46 22.23 -15.87
N LEU A 398 6.40 20.90 -16.03
CA LEU A 398 7.53 19.99 -15.93
C LEU A 398 7.83 19.31 -17.28
N ASN A 399 6.98 18.37 -17.71
CA ASN A 399 7.10 17.64 -18.99
C ASN A 399 5.73 17.17 -19.56
N GLY A 400 4.63 17.70 -19.03
CA GLY A 400 3.27 17.36 -19.44
C GLY A 400 2.48 16.54 -18.41
N PRO A 401 1.13 16.64 -18.42
CA PRO A 401 0.23 15.83 -17.62
C PRO A 401 0.23 14.37 -18.10
N ASN A 402 -0.22 13.46 -17.23
CA ASN A 402 -0.48 12.09 -17.65
C ASN A 402 -1.79 11.99 -18.46
N TYR A 403 -1.96 10.93 -19.25
CA TYR A 403 -3.23 10.59 -19.90
C TYR A 403 -4.24 10.12 -18.85
N VAL A 404 -5.51 10.52 -19.01
CA VAL A 404 -6.61 10.22 -18.07
C VAL A 404 -7.88 9.67 -18.74
N GLY A 405 -7.74 8.98 -19.88
CA GLY A 405 -8.78 8.10 -20.45
C GLY A 405 -9.69 8.71 -21.51
N SER A 406 -9.96 10.03 -21.44
CA SER A 406 -10.84 10.77 -22.36
C SER A 406 -10.36 12.22 -22.54
N GLY A 407 -10.75 12.88 -23.63
CA GLY A 407 -10.37 14.25 -23.95
C GLY A 407 -8.89 14.43 -24.31
N CYS A 408 -8.27 13.40 -24.89
CA CYS A 408 -6.83 13.37 -25.16
C CYS A 408 -6.53 13.10 -26.63
N PHE A 409 -5.75 14.01 -27.24
CA PHE A 409 -5.30 13.92 -28.63
C PHE A 409 -3.88 13.37 -28.68
N PHE A 410 -3.73 12.14 -29.16
CA PHE A 410 -2.46 11.47 -29.42
C PHE A 410 -1.95 11.73 -30.84
N ARG A 411 -0.64 11.82 -30.97
CA ARG A 411 0.07 11.61 -32.24
C ARG A 411 0.25 10.12 -32.45
N ARG A 412 -0.31 9.56 -33.54
CA ARG A 412 -0.31 8.12 -33.84
C ARG A 412 1.06 7.45 -33.65
N ARG A 413 2.12 8.06 -34.19
CA ARG A 413 3.54 7.61 -34.06
C ARG A 413 4.00 7.35 -32.63
N ALA A 414 3.48 8.06 -31.61
CA ALA A 414 3.90 7.86 -30.22
C ALA A 414 3.46 6.50 -29.65
N LEU A 415 2.42 5.89 -30.22
CA LEU A 415 1.97 4.55 -29.83
C LEU A 415 2.83 3.42 -30.46
N PHE A 416 3.87 3.76 -31.22
CA PHE A 416 4.81 2.83 -31.87
C PHE A 416 6.24 3.01 -31.34
N GLY A 417 6.41 2.96 -30.02
CA GLY A 417 7.71 3.10 -29.33
C GLY A 417 8.16 4.54 -29.06
N GLY A 418 9.32 4.67 -28.42
CA GLY A 418 9.91 5.96 -28.01
C GLY A 418 10.21 6.88 -29.20
N PRO A 419 10.47 8.18 -28.98
CA PRO A 419 10.73 9.14 -30.05
C PRO A 419 12.03 8.78 -30.81
N SER A 420 13.08 8.40 -30.08
CA SER A 420 14.37 7.93 -30.61
C SER A 420 14.41 6.43 -30.90
N THR A 421 13.40 5.67 -30.49
CA THR A 421 13.35 4.19 -30.56
C THR A 421 12.01 3.72 -31.15
N PRO A 422 11.76 3.97 -32.46
CA PRO A 422 10.58 3.47 -33.14
C PRO A 422 10.50 1.94 -33.12
N VAL A 423 9.30 1.41 -32.89
CA VAL A 423 8.99 -0.02 -33.00
C VAL A 423 8.10 -0.23 -34.22
N PRO A 424 8.62 -0.73 -35.36
CA PRO A 424 7.81 -0.96 -36.54
C PRO A 424 6.82 -2.13 -36.32
N PRO A 425 5.57 -2.04 -36.83
CA PRO A 425 4.62 -3.14 -36.76
C PRO A 425 5.01 -4.30 -37.69
N LYS A 426 4.58 -5.53 -37.35
CA LYS A 426 4.80 -6.74 -38.18
C LYS A 426 4.14 -6.65 -39.58
N ILE A 427 3.12 -5.81 -39.73
CA ILE A 427 2.39 -5.55 -40.98
C ILE A 427 2.71 -4.10 -41.39
N PRO A 428 3.42 -3.84 -42.49
CA PRO A 428 3.85 -2.50 -42.91
C PRO A 428 2.71 -1.50 -43.08
N GLU A 429 1.53 -1.97 -43.49
CA GLU A 429 0.30 -1.19 -43.66
C GLU A 429 -0.22 -0.60 -42.35
N LEU A 430 0.17 -1.15 -41.19
CA LEU A 430 -0.12 -0.58 -39.87
C LEU A 430 0.87 0.51 -39.44
N GLY A 431 1.88 0.83 -40.26
CA GLY A 431 2.91 1.82 -39.93
C GLY A 431 2.32 3.23 -39.80
N PRO A 432 2.76 4.05 -38.82
CA PRO A 432 2.19 5.38 -38.59
C PRO A 432 2.40 6.37 -39.76
N ASP A 433 3.32 6.04 -40.67
CA ASP A 433 3.66 6.83 -41.87
C ASP A 433 3.13 6.19 -43.18
N HIS A 434 2.32 5.11 -43.09
CA HIS A 434 1.70 4.45 -44.24
C HIS A 434 0.53 5.28 -44.81
N VAL A 435 0.45 5.41 -46.13
CA VAL A 435 -0.62 6.15 -46.82
C VAL A 435 -1.64 5.20 -47.42
N VAL A 436 -2.83 5.11 -46.81
CA VAL A 436 -3.95 4.32 -47.32
C VAL A 436 -4.46 4.94 -48.63
N ARG A 437 -4.42 4.19 -49.73
CA ARG A 437 -4.82 4.65 -51.08
C ARG A 437 -6.12 4.03 -51.62
N LYS A 438 -6.65 2.99 -50.97
CA LYS A 438 -7.85 2.27 -51.42
C LYS A 438 -9.07 2.71 -50.59
N PRO A 439 -10.30 2.75 -51.16
CA PRO A 439 -11.50 3.09 -50.42
C PRO A 439 -11.75 2.17 -49.22
N ILE A 440 -12.34 2.71 -48.14
CA ILE A 440 -12.52 1.98 -46.88
C ILE A 440 -13.45 0.78 -46.98
N ILE A 441 -14.40 0.82 -47.94
CA ILE A 441 -15.31 -0.27 -48.29
C ILE A 441 -14.72 -1.33 -49.23
N SER A 442 -13.46 -1.17 -49.68
CA SER A 442 -12.85 -2.15 -50.59
C SER A 442 -12.53 -3.48 -49.88
N HIS A 443 -12.72 -4.60 -50.58
CA HIS A 443 -12.60 -5.94 -49.99
C HIS A 443 -11.24 -6.21 -49.33
N GLU A 444 -10.15 -5.69 -49.90
CA GLU A 444 -8.80 -5.80 -49.32
C GLU A 444 -8.69 -5.06 -47.98
N ILE A 445 -9.19 -3.83 -47.92
CA ILE A 445 -9.14 -2.99 -46.71
C ILE A 445 -10.04 -3.59 -45.61
N LEU A 446 -11.25 -4.02 -45.95
CA LEU A 446 -12.16 -4.68 -45.00
C LEU A 446 -11.62 -6.02 -44.50
N SER A 447 -11.09 -6.88 -45.39
CA SER A 447 -10.56 -8.20 -44.98
C SER A 447 -9.28 -8.08 -44.13
N LEU A 448 -8.42 -7.09 -44.41
CA LEU A 448 -7.27 -6.79 -43.55
C LEU A 448 -7.71 -6.17 -42.21
N ALA A 449 -8.70 -5.27 -42.21
CA ALA A 449 -9.25 -4.68 -40.99
C ALA A 449 -9.87 -5.75 -40.06
N HIS A 450 -10.66 -6.68 -40.62
CA HIS A 450 -11.20 -7.83 -39.88
C HIS A 450 -10.07 -8.71 -39.31
N ARG A 451 -9.00 -8.96 -40.09
CA ARG A 451 -7.84 -9.76 -39.65
C ARG A 451 -7.07 -9.14 -38.48
N VAL A 452 -6.85 -7.82 -38.48
CA VAL A 452 -6.11 -7.15 -37.39
C VAL A 452 -6.96 -6.89 -36.15
N ALA A 453 -8.29 -6.95 -36.27
CA ALA A 453 -9.23 -6.91 -35.15
C ALA A 453 -9.44 -8.27 -34.45
N GLY A 454 -8.90 -9.36 -34.99
CA GLY A 454 -9.03 -10.71 -34.42
C GLY A 454 -8.34 -10.86 -33.06
N CYS A 455 -8.90 -11.69 -32.18
CA CYS A 455 -8.48 -11.83 -30.79
C CYS A 455 -7.07 -12.43 -30.68
N ASN A 456 -6.72 -13.34 -31.59
CA ASN A 456 -5.41 -13.98 -31.67
C ASN A 456 -4.30 -13.10 -32.25
N TYR A 457 -4.62 -11.91 -32.79
CA TYR A 457 -3.65 -11.05 -33.48
C TYR A 457 -2.48 -10.61 -32.57
N GLU A 458 -2.74 -10.41 -31.28
CA GLU A 458 -1.76 -9.86 -30.34
C GLU A 458 -0.81 -10.94 -29.76
N ASN A 459 -1.13 -12.22 -29.96
CA ASN A 459 -0.33 -13.35 -29.48
C ASN A 459 1.10 -13.29 -30.06
N GLN A 460 2.10 -13.39 -29.19
CA GLN A 460 3.52 -13.32 -29.55
C GLN A 460 3.89 -12.02 -30.31
N THR A 461 3.30 -10.89 -29.92
CA THR A 461 3.62 -9.55 -30.43
C THR A 461 4.04 -8.58 -29.32
N GLY A 462 4.58 -7.42 -29.71
CA GLY A 462 4.85 -6.30 -28.80
C GLY A 462 3.63 -5.43 -28.48
N TRP A 463 2.41 -5.79 -28.91
CA TRP A 463 1.19 -5.06 -28.55
C TRP A 463 0.92 -5.13 -27.05
N GLY A 464 0.34 -4.07 -26.49
CA GLY A 464 0.11 -3.93 -25.04
C GLY A 464 1.38 -3.67 -24.21
N SER A 465 2.57 -3.96 -24.72
CA SER A 465 3.84 -3.91 -23.96
C SER A 465 4.83 -2.86 -24.48
N GLN A 466 5.00 -2.80 -25.81
CA GLN A 466 5.91 -1.91 -26.55
C GLN A 466 5.18 -1.04 -27.58
N SER A 467 4.10 -1.55 -28.17
CA SER A 467 3.21 -0.83 -29.11
C SER A 467 1.78 -0.79 -28.59
N GLY A 468 1.06 0.28 -28.95
CA GLY A 468 -0.31 0.54 -28.51
C GLY A 468 -0.45 1.01 -27.07
N PHE A 469 -1.70 1.18 -26.63
CA PHE A 469 -2.10 1.38 -25.24
C PHE A 469 -1.63 0.20 -24.39
N ARG A 470 -1.19 0.48 -23.16
CA ARG A 470 -0.36 -0.43 -22.36
C ARG A 470 -1.19 -1.32 -21.42
N TYR A 471 -0.88 -2.61 -21.36
CA TYR A 471 -1.56 -3.62 -20.55
C TYR A 471 -0.83 -3.91 -19.23
N GLY A 472 -1.60 -4.26 -18.19
CA GLY A 472 -1.07 -4.64 -16.87
C GLY A 472 -1.58 -3.79 -15.71
N SER A 473 -2.64 -2.98 -15.91
CA SER A 473 -3.31 -2.24 -14.84
C SER A 473 -4.78 -1.96 -15.18
N LEU A 474 -5.63 -1.81 -14.17
CA LEU A 474 -7.01 -1.30 -14.23
C LEU A 474 -7.12 0.23 -14.46
N VAL A 475 -5.99 0.92 -14.59
CA VAL A 475 -5.85 2.30 -15.10
C VAL A 475 -4.89 2.31 -16.30
N GLU A 476 -5.35 1.72 -17.40
CA GLU A 476 -4.57 1.62 -18.65
C GLU A 476 -4.17 3.00 -19.19
N ASP A 477 -4.97 4.01 -18.89
CA ASP A 477 -4.78 5.41 -19.27
C ASP A 477 -3.55 6.02 -18.60
N PHE A 478 -3.56 6.07 -17.27
CA PHE A 478 -2.45 6.55 -16.46
C PHE A 478 -1.19 5.73 -16.73
N TYR A 479 -1.33 4.41 -16.89
CA TYR A 479 -0.20 3.53 -17.17
C TYR A 479 0.37 3.73 -18.58
N THR A 480 -0.46 3.97 -19.60
CA THR A 480 -0.01 4.27 -20.98
C THR A 480 0.77 5.58 -21.02
N GLY A 481 0.19 6.68 -20.53
CA GLY A 481 0.87 7.98 -20.57
C GLY A 481 2.14 8.01 -19.71
N TYR A 482 2.15 7.30 -18.57
CA TYR A 482 3.36 7.08 -17.76
C TYR A 482 4.45 6.35 -18.53
N ARG A 483 4.13 5.20 -19.16
CA ARG A 483 5.09 4.43 -19.96
C ARG A 483 5.63 5.24 -21.14
N LEU A 484 4.80 6.02 -21.83
CA LEU A 484 5.24 6.93 -22.90
C LEU A 484 6.21 8.01 -22.39
N GLN A 485 5.93 8.61 -21.22
CA GLN A 485 6.85 9.58 -20.60
C GLN A 485 8.18 8.94 -20.16
N CYS A 486 8.16 7.70 -19.66
CA CYS A 486 9.39 6.93 -19.36
C CYS A 486 10.17 6.53 -20.62
N GLU A 487 9.49 6.38 -21.76
CA GLU A 487 10.09 6.14 -23.07
C GLU A 487 10.61 7.44 -23.74
N GLY A 488 10.55 8.58 -23.04
CA GLY A 488 11.15 9.86 -23.45
C GLY A 488 10.19 10.84 -24.13
N TRP A 489 8.90 10.50 -24.30
CA TRP A 489 7.90 11.41 -24.85
C TRP A 489 7.50 12.51 -23.86
N LYS A 490 7.16 13.68 -24.40
CA LYS A 490 6.47 14.76 -23.68
C LYS A 490 4.97 14.75 -23.98
N SER A 491 4.20 15.32 -23.07
CA SER A 491 2.79 15.67 -23.28
C SER A 491 2.55 17.14 -22.96
N LEU A 492 1.35 17.66 -23.25
CA LEU A 492 0.95 19.02 -22.91
C LEU A 492 -0.46 19.07 -22.30
N PHE A 493 -0.75 20.13 -21.54
CA PHE A 493 -2.08 20.42 -21.03
C PHE A 493 -2.73 21.61 -21.74
N CYS A 494 -3.90 21.40 -22.34
CA CYS A 494 -4.69 22.46 -22.98
C CYS A 494 -5.96 22.74 -22.18
N ASN A 495 -6.11 23.95 -21.63
CA ASN A 495 -7.22 24.31 -20.74
C ASN A 495 -7.89 25.62 -21.21
N PRO A 496 -8.67 25.58 -22.31
CA PRO A 496 -9.40 26.73 -22.82
C PRO A 496 -10.45 27.23 -21.81
N GLU A 497 -10.94 28.46 -22.02
CA GLU A 497 -11.91 29.08 -21.12
C GLU A 497 -13.26 28.35 -21.18
N ARG A 498 -13.87 28.27 -22.38
CA ARG A 498 -14.96 27.33 -22.66
C ARG A 498 -14.47 25.89 -22.49
N ALA A 499 -15.30 25.02 -21.92
CA ALA A 499 -14.97 23.60 -21.79
C ALA A 499 -14.87 22.96 -23.19
N ALA A 500 -13.75 22.32 -23.51
CA ALA A 500 -13.59 21.57 -24.76
C ALA A 500 -14.44 20.29 -24.77
N PHE A 501 -14.47 19.61 -23.62
CA PHE A 501 -15.24 18.41 -23.39
C PHE A 501 -16.06 18.57 -22.11
N LEU A 502 -17.25 17.96 -22.10
CA LEU A 502 -18.16 17.87 -20.96
C LEU A 502 -18.73 16.47 -20.89
N GLY A 503 -18.96 15.95 -19.68
CA GLY A 503 -19.57 14.64 -19.48
C GLY A 503 -20.24 14.46 -18.12
N ASP A 504 -20.77 13.26 -17.91
CA ASP A 504 -21.59 12.92 -16.74
C ASP A 504 -20.76 12.66 -15.46
N VAL A 505 -21.28 13.10 -14.30
CA VAL A 505 -20.76 12.68 -12.99
C VAL A 505 -21.53 11.47 -12.45
N PRO A 506 -20.89 10.54 -11.71
CA PRO A 506 -21.62 9.59 -10.89
C PRO A 506 -22.35 10.33 -9.75
N ILE A 507 -23.67 10.18 -9.67
CA ILE A 507 -24.52 10.89 -8.69
C ILE A 507 -24.93 10.05 -7.46
N THR A 508 -24.38 8.84 -7.32
CA THR A 508 -24.50 8.03 -6.09
C THR A 508 -23.15 7.99 -5.37
N LEU A 509 -23.16 7.93 -4.03
CA LEU A 509 -21.92 7.76 -3.28
C LEU A 509 -21.26 6.40 -3.61
N PHE A 510 -22.06 5.37 -3.86
CA PHE A 510 -21.59 4.03 -4.17
C PHE A 510 -20.77 3.98 -5.48
N ASP A 511 -21.23 4.64 -6.53
CA ASP A 511 -20.51 4.67 -7.83
C ASP A 511 -19.24 5.53 -7.74
N VAL A 512 -19.27 6.67 -7.04
CA VAL A 512 -18.08 7.49 -6.78
C VAL A 512 -17.01 6.69 -6.01
N LEU A 513 -17.41 5.91 -5.00
CA LEU A 513 -16.49 5.06 -4.25
C LEU A 513 -16.02 3.85 -5.05
N SER A 514 -16.87 3.23 -5.87
CA SER A 514 -16.50 2.10 -6.74
C SER A 514 -15.53 2.52 -7.85
N GLN A 515 -15.74 3.68 -8.46
CA GLN A 515 -14.80 4.33 -9.39
C GLN A 515 -13.45 4.60 -8.70
N CYS A 516 -13.47 5.25 -7.53
CA CYS A 516 -12.25 5.52 -6.75
C CYS A 516 -11.52 4.23 -6.33
N LYS A 517 -12.25 3.15 -6.01
CA LYS A 517 -11.70 1.84 -5.66
C LYS A 517 -10.93 1.24 -6.84
N ARG A 518 -11.55 1.20 -8.04
CA ARG A 518 -10.88 0.74 -9.27
C ARG A 518 -9.60 1.53 -9.56
N TRP A 519 -9.67 2.87 -9.48
CA TRP A 519 -8.48 3.72 -9.66
C TRP A 519 -7.38 3.44 -8.63
N CYS A 520 -7.74 3.20 -7.37
CA CYS A 520 -6.77 2.93 -6.32
C CYS A 520 -6.08 1.57 -6.51
N ILE A 521 -6.83 0.50 -6.83
CA ILE A 521 -6.26 -0.81 -7.18
C ILE A 521 -5.33 -0.69 -8.39
N GLY A 522 -5.78 -0.04 -9.47
CA GLY A 522 -4.97 0.16 -10.66
C GLY A 522 -3.66 0.92 -10.36
N LEU A 523 -3.72 1.94 -9.52
CA LEU A 523 -2.53 2.69 -9.10
C LEU A 523 -1.59 1.87 -8.19
N PHE A 524 -2.06 0.87 -7.45
CA PHE A 524 -1.19 -0.10 -6.77
C PHE A 524 -0.53 -1.07 -7.76
N GLU A 525 -1.30 -1.59 -8.73
CA GLU A 525 -0.76 -2.44 -9.81
C GLU A 525 0.39 -1.73 -10.56
N VAL A 526 0.24 -0.43 -10.88
CA VAL A 526 1.34 0.38 -11.45
C VAL A 526 2.50 0.56 -10.47
N ALA A 527 2.21 0.95 -9.22
CA ALA A 527 3.23 1.26 -8.22
C ALA A 527 4.13 0.07 -7.85
N PHE A 528 3.59 -1.15 -7.84
CA PHE A 528 4.34 -2.38 -7.54
C PHE A 528 4.74 -3.18 -8.80
N SER A 529 4.43 -2.68 -10.01
CA SER A 529 4.89 -3.29 -11.26
C SER A 529 6.42 -3.27 -11.41
N LYS A 530 6.94 -4.04 -12.37
CA LYS A 530 8.34 -3.94 -12.83
C LYS A 530 8.73 -2.56 -13.41
N TYR A 531 7.78 -1.63 -13.54
CA TYR A 531 8.01 -0.23 -13.93
C TYR A 531 7.76 0.75 -12.76
N ASN A 532 7.91 0.28 -11.51
CA ASN A 532 7.78 1.06 -10.28
C ASN A 532 8.55 2.40 -10.34
N THR A 533 7.83 3.47 -10.03
CA THR A 533 8.28 4.87 -10.01
C THR A 533 9.38 5.19 -8.99
N LEU A 534 9.69 4.29 -8.07
CA LEU A 534 10.81 4.36 -7.12
C LEU A 534 12.13 3.92 -7.75
N ILE A 535 12.17 2.69 -8.31
CA ILE A 535 13.41 2.10 -8.83
C ILE A 535 13.81 2.77 -10.15
N PHE A 536 12.83 3.23 -10.93
CA PHE A 536 13.07 4.04 -12.12
C PHE A 536 13.45 5.51 -11.79
N GLY A 537 13.51 5.92 -10.51
CA GLY A 537 14.27 7.12 -10.10
C GLY A 537 14.01 7.72 -8.71
N SER A 538 15.02 8.51 -8.25
CA SER A 538 15.02 9.56 -7.18
C SER A 538 15.56 9.23 -5.75
N GLN A 539 16.15 10.26 -5.09
CA GLN A 539 16.85 10.35 -3.78
C GLN A 539 16.79 11.79 -3.10
N SER A 540 16.85 11.87 -1.74
CA SER A 540 17.40 12.97 -0.83
C SER A 540 16.60 14.24 -0.31
N MET A 541 17.03 14.86 0.84
CA MET A 541 16.36 15.85 1.80
C MET A 541 17.30 17.04 2.26
N GLY A 542 17.07 18.03 3.20
CA GLY A 542 16.08 18.41 4.28
C GLY A 542 16.29 19.89 4.87
N ILE A 543 16.02 20.46 6.10
CA ILE A 543 15.38 20.21 7.47
C ILE A 543 15.07 21.59 8.26
N THR A 544 14.35 21.61 9.42
CA THR A 544 14.32 22.57 10.64
C THR A 544 13.71 24.01 10.61
N GLU A 545 12.99 24.61 11.61
CA GLU A 545 12.26 24.24 12.90
C GLU A 545 11.57 25.52 13.57
N PRO A 546 10.29 25.55 14.06
CA PRO A 546 9.98 25.86 15.51
C PRO A 546 8.61 25.33 16.11
N TRP A 547 8.64 24.42 17.12
CA TRP A 547 7.58 23.41 17.39
C TRP A 547 6.10 23.71 17.65
N PHE A 548 5.71 24.64 18.54
CA PHE A 548 4.31 24.62 19.03
C PHE A 548 3.31 25.16 18.00
N PHE A 549 3.56 26.37 17.51
CA PHE A 549 2.84 26.93 16.37
C PHE A 549 2.94 26.03 15.14
N LEU A 550 3.99 25.23 15.04
CA LEU A 550 4.28 24.39 13.89
C LEU A 550 3.28 23.24 13.69
N TYR A 551 2.69 22.61 14.71
CA TYR A 551 1.58 21.66 14.47
C TYR A 551 0.34 22.35 13.86
N VAL A 552 0.02 23.55 14.36
CA VAL A 552 -1.10 24.37 13.87
C VAL A 552 -0.81 24.93 12.48
N PHE A 553 0.43 25.36 12.22
CA PHE A 553 0.91 25.87 10.93
C PHE A 553 1.05 24.76 9.88
N LEU A 554 1.37 23.52 10.26
CA LEU A 554 1.28 22.37 9.37
C LEU A 554 -0.20 22.16 8.97
N LEU A 555 -1.09 21.97 9.93
CA LEU A 555 -2.51 21.73 9.65
C LEU A 555 -3.15 22.87 8.84
N LEU A 556 -3.07 24.11 9.31
CA LEU A 556 -3.61 25.29 8.63
C LEU A 556 -2.85 25.63 7.34
N GLY A 557 -1.56 25.30 7.24
CA GLY A 557 -0.75 25.58 6.05
C GLY A 557 -1.08 24.64 4.89
N ALA A 558 -1.13 23.32 5.11
CA ALA A 558 -1.49 22.38 4.05
C ALA A 558 -2.93 22.59 3.58
N TYR A 559 -3.88 22.70 4.51
CA TYR A 559 -5.28 22.95 4.16
C TYR A 559 -5.49 24.38 3.62
N GLY A 560 -4.76 25.38 4.12
CA GLY A 560 -4.84 26.78 3.68
C GLY A 560 -4.23 27.02 2.29
N GLN A 561 -3.10 26.40 1.97
CA GLN A 561 -2.53 26.46 0.62
C GLN A 561 -3.45 25.73 -0.38
N ASP A 562 -4.01 24.57 0.00
CA ASP A 562 -4.97 23.84 -0.83
C ASP A 562 -6.29 24.60 -1.03
N PHE A 563 -6.80 25.24 0.02
CA PHE A 563 -7.95 26.15 -0.04
C PHE A 563 -7.69 27.32 -0.98
N LEU A 564 -6.57 28.03 -0.80
CA LEU A 564 -6.16 29.13 -1.66
C LEU A 564 -6.02 28.67 -3.11
N ASP A 565 -5.40 27.51 -3.36
CA ASP A 565 -5.22 26.98 -4.70
C ASP A 565 -6.55 26.63 -5.40
N PHE A 566 -7.52 26.12 -4.63
CA PHE A 566 -8.85 25.73 -5.08
C PHE A 566 -9.72 26.96 -5.37
N VAL A 567 -9.70 27.97 -4.50
CA VAL A 567 -10.42 29.25 -4.69
C VAL A 567 -9.84 30.04 -5.87
N LEU A 568 -8.51 30.11 -6.01
CA LEU A 568 -7.85 30.78 -7.15
C LEU A 568 -8.11 30.11 -8.51
N ASP A 569 -8.62 28.87 -8.55
CA ASP A 569 -9.07 28.20 -9.78
C ASP A 569 -10.61 28.27 -9.97
N GLY A 570 -11.29 29.17 -9.24
CA GLY A 570 -12.74 29.37 -9.31
C GLY A 570 -13.53 28.30 -8.54
N GLY A 571 -13.05 27.90 -7.37
CA GLY A 571 -13.77 27.01 -6.44
C GLY A 571 -14.43 27.78 -5.29
N THR A 572 -15.57 27.29 -4.78
CA THR A 572 -16.22 27.88 -3.60
C THR A 572 -15.72 27.23 -2.30
N VAL A 573 -15.83 27.94 -1.18
CA VAL A 573 -15.53 27.42 0.17
C VAL A 573 -16.32 26.13 0.46
N ARG A 574 -17.58 26.08 0.01
CA ARG A 574 -18.50 24.97 0.20
C ARG A 574 -18.08 23.71 -0.58
N LYS A 575 -17.69 23.89 -1.86
CA LYS A 575 -17.10 22.82 -2.69
C LYS A 575 -15.78 22.32 -2.12
N TRP A 576 -14.91 23.23 -1.66
CA TRP A 576 -13.64 22.86 -1.02
C TRP A 576 -13.86 22.01 0.23
N TRP A 577 -14.77 22.42 1.12
CA TRP A 577 -15.09 21.64 2.34
C TRP A 577 -15.65 20.26 2.00
N ASN A 578 -16.55 20.17 1.00
CA ASN A 578 -17.06 18.88 0.52
C ASN A 578 -15.95 17.99 -0.04
N ALA A 579 -14.94 18.57 -0.72
CA ALA A 579 -13.76 17.84 -1.17
C ALA A 579 -12.88 17.30 -0.03
N GLN A 580 -12.75 18.01 1.09
CA GLN A 580 -12.05 17.48 2.28
C GLN A 580 -12.86 16.35 2.95
N ARG A 581 -14.18 16.51 3.10
CA ARG A 581 -15.06 15.42 3.58
C ARG A 581 -14.92 14.17 2.71
N MET A 582 -14.94 14.34 1.39
CA MET A 582 -14.87 13.22 0.45
C MET A 582 -13.48 12.58 0.38
N TRP A 583 -12.41 13.32 0.66
CA TRP A 583 -11.09 12.72 0.86
C TRP A 583 -11.07 11.79 2.09
N MET A 584 -11.62 12.23 3.23
CA MET A 584 -11.75 11.41 4.45
C MET A 584 -12.64 10.18 4.22
N ILE A 585 -13.80 10.35 3.57
CA ILE A 585 -14.72 9.25 3.23
C ILE A 585 -14.02 8.23 2.33
N ARG A 586 -13.34 8.67 1.25
CA ARG A 586 -12.58 7.78 0.34
C ARG A 586 -11.45 7.04 1.08
N GLY A 587 -10.79 7.69 2.04
CA GLY A 587 -9.80 7.07 2.92
C GLY A 587 -10.33 5.89 3.72
N LEU A 588 -11.41 6.11 4.48
CA LEU A 588 -12.03 5.09 5.34
C LEU A 588 -12.79 3.98 4.56
N SER A 589 -13.06 4.19 3.27
CA SER A 589 -13.82 3.25 2.44
C SER A 589 -12.98 2.70 1.29
N CYS A 590 -13.04 3.32 0.10
CA CYS A 590 -12.46 2.76 -1.11
C CYS A 590 -10.95 2.56 -1.05
N TYR A 591 -10.17 3.41 -0.38
CA TYR A 591 -8.70 3.23 -0.26
C TYR A 591 -8.33 2.07 0.67
N LEU A 592 -9.01 1.92 1.82
CA LEU A 592 -8.86 0.78 2.73
C LEU A 592 -9.20 -0.54 2.02
N PHE A 593 -10.39 -0.63 1.42
CA PHE A 593 -10.82 -1.84 0.69
C PHE A 593 -9.98 -2.13 -0.56
N SER A 594 -9.41 -1.11 -1.23
CA SER A 594 -8.47 -1.32 -2.35
C SER A 594 -7.15 -1.90 -1.89
N SER A 595 -6.63 -1.44 -0.76
CA SER A 595 -5.39 -1.96 -0.18
C SER A 595 -5.54 -3.43 0.21
N ILE A 596 -6.66 -3.78 0.87
CA ILE A 596 -6.99 -5.17 1.22
C ILE A 596 -7.15 -6.02 -0.04
N GLU A 597 -7.93 -5.58 -1.03
CA GLU A 597 -8.14 -6.35 -2.27
C GLU A 597 -6.84 -6.55 -3.06
N TYR A 598 -6.00 -5.53 -3.14
CA TYR A 598 -4.69 -5.61 -3.80
C TYR A 598 -3.75 -6.60 -3.09
N LEU A 599 -3.70 -6.58 -1.75
CA LEU A 599 -2.90 -7.53 -0.97
C LEU A 599 -3.40 -8.98 -1.15
N LEU A 600 -4.71 -9.21 -1.11
CA LEU A 600 -5.30 -10.53 -1.35
C LEU A 600 -4.94 -11.06 -2.74
N LYS A 601 -5.11 -10.24 -3.79
CA LYS A 601 -4.67 -10.61 -5.16
C LYS A 601 -3.18 -10.90 -5.25
N SER A 602 -2.35 -10.14 -4.55
CA SER A 602 -0.88 -10.31 -4.54
C SER A 602 -0.43 -11.61 -3.87
N VAL A 603 -1.25 -12.16 -2.98
CA VAL A 603 -1.06 -13.49 -2.33
C VAL A 603 -1.80 -14.61 -3.10
N GLY A 604 -2.40 -14.30 -4.26
CA GLY A 604 -3.10 -15.27 -5.11
C GLY A 604 -4.54 -15.60 -4.67
N ILE A 605 -5.07 -14.91 -3.66
CA ILE A 605 -6.46 -15.08 -3.21
C ILE A 605 -7.39 -14.37 -4.20
N SER A 606 -8.36 -15.10 -4.72
CA SER A 606 -9.35 -14.53 -5.65
C SER A 606 -10.29 -13.56 -4.93
N THR A 607 -10.62 -12.46 -5.62
CA THR A 607 -11.52 -11.41 -5.13
C THR A 607 -12.59 -11.14 -6.18
N HIS A 608 -13.65 -10.41 -5.81
CA HIS A 608 -14.65 -9.98 -6.79
C HIS A 608 -14.01 -9.22 -7.96
N GLY A 609 -14.48 -9.52 -9.18
CA GLY A 609 -13.92 -9.00 -10.42
C GLY A 609 -14.34 -7.57 -10.75
N PHE A 610 -13.86 -7.07 -11.90
CA PHE A 610 -14.28 -5.80 -12.47
C PHE A 610 -15.79 -5.80 -12.75
N SER A 611 -16.50 -4.79 -12.24
CA SER A 611 -17.88 -4.49 -12.63
C SER A 611 -17.94 -3.09 -13.24
N LEU A 612 -18.59 -2.99 -14.39
CA LEU A 612 -18.88 -1.72 -15.04
C LEU A 612 -19.94 -0.96 -14.22
N THR A 613 -19.65 0.28 -13.84
CA THR A 613 -20.59 1.22 -13.19
C THR A 613 -21.72 1.59 -14.15
N SER A 614 -22.94 1.77 -13.63
CA SER A 614 -24.06 2.28 -14.43
C SER A 614 -23.84 3.75 -14.81
N LYS A 615 -24.34 4.15 -15.98
CA LYS A 615 -24.65 5.54 -16.37
C LYS A 615 -26.15 5.81 -16.36
N VAL A 616 -26.98 4.76 -16.36
CA VAL A 616 -28.42 4.87 -16.09
C VAL A 616 -28.61 5.30 -14.63
N VAL A 617 -29.43 6.32 -14.45
CA VAL A 617 -29.72 7.01 -13.19
C VAL A 617 -31.18 6.76 -12.80
N ASP A 618 -31.44 6.60 -11.51
CA ASP A 618 -32.79 6.59 -10.93
C ASP A 618 -33.27 8.01 -10.63
N ASP A 619 -34.53 8.32 -10.94
CA ASP A 619 -35.10 9.67 -10.79
C ASP A 619 -35.14 10.16 -9.34
N GLU A 620 -35.37 9.27 -8.36
CA GLU A 620 -35.33 9.69 -6.96
C GLU A 620 -33.90 9.96 -6.50
N GLN A 621 -32.92 9.15 -6.93
CA GLN A 621 -31.50 9.38 -6.66
C GLN A 621 -31.05 10.71 -7.28
N SER A 622 -31.51 11.02 -8.51
CA SER A 622 -31.30 12.31 -9.17
C SER A 622 -31.86 13.47 -8.35
N LYS A 623 -33.11 13.35 -7.89
CA LYS A 623 -33.78 14.34 -7.05
C LYS A 623 -33.09 14.55 -5.70
N ARG A 624 -32.66 13.47 -5.03
CA ARG A 624 -31.89 13.52 -3.76
C ARG A 624 -30.53 14.17 -3.97
N TYR A 625 -29.82 13.83 -5.05
CA TYR A 625 -28.55 14.45 -5.40
C TYR A 625 -28.70 15.95 -5.71
N GLY A 626 -29.70 16.35 -6.50
CA GLY A 626 -30.00 17.77 -6.77
C GLY A 626 -30.26 18.60 -5.51
N GLN A 627 -30.90 18.00 -4.49
CA GLN A 627 -31.12 18.60 -3.17
C GLN A 627 -29.88 18.68 -2.27
N GLY A 628 -28.72 18.15 -2.71
CA GLY A 628 -27.49 18.13 -1.90
C GLY A 628 -27.44 17.01 -0.86
N ILE A 629 -28.28 15.98 -1.00
CA ILE A 629 -28.40 14.87 -0.05
C ILE A 629 -27.45 13.73 -0.45
N PHE A 630 -26.74 13.17 0.54
CA PHE A 630 -25.88 12.00 0.36
C PHE A 630 -26.70 10.70 0.24
N GLU A 631 -26.38 9.85 -0.73
CA GLU A 631 -27.07 8.58 -0.97
C GLU A 631 -26.31 7.42 -0.34
N PHE A 632 -26.87 6.79 0.70
CA PHE A 632 -26.29 5.63 1.38
C PHE A 632 -27.08 4.33 1.18
N GLY A 633 -28.25 4.36 0.53
CA GLY A 633 -29.22 3.26 0.50
C GLY A 633 -28.72 1.93 -0.10
N VAL A 634 -27.66 1.96 -0.90
CA VAL A 634 -27.05 0.75 -1.47
C VAL A 634 -26.32 -0.05 -0.38
N PRO A 635 -26.71 -1.30 -0.06
CA PRO A 635 -26.01 -2.11 0.94
C PRO A 635 -24.59 -2.45 0.47
N SER A 636 -23.59 -1.81 1.07
CA SER A 636 -22.17 -2.00 0.73
C SER A 636 -21.27 -2.02 1.97
N PRO A 637 -20.33 -2.96 2.10
CA PRO A 637 -19.36 -2.98 3.20
C PRO A 637 -18.44 -1.75 3.20
N LEU A 638 -18.34 -1.01 2.08
CA LEU A 638 -17.60 0.25 1.97
C LEU A 638 -18.07 1.30 3.00
N PHE A 639 -19.32 1.26 3.45
CA PHE A 639 -19.85 2.22 4.43
C PHE A 639 -19.60 1.82 5.89
N MET A 640 -19.18 0.57 6.17
CA MET A 640 -19.03 0.09 7.55
C MET A 640 -17.91 0.80 8.34
N PRO A 641 -16.66 0.94 7.84
CA PRO A 641 -15.60 1.60 8.63
C PRO A 641 -15.87 3.10 8.81
N LEU A 642 -16.51 3.74 7.82
CA LEU A 642 -16.98 5.12 7.92
C LEU A 642 -18.03 5.28 9.04
N THR A 643 -18.96 4.34 9.15
CA THR A 643 -20.03 4.35 10.15
C THR A 643 -19.47 4.11 11.56
N VAL A 644 -18.60 3.11 11.73
CA VAL A 644 -17.89 2.85 13.00
C VAL A 644 -17.05 4.06 13.43
N ALA A 645 -16.23 4.61 12.53
CA ALA A 645 -15.40 5.78 12.83
C ALA A 645 -16.23 7.01 13.19
N ALA A 646 -17.38 7.22 12.54
CA ALA A 646 -18.30 8.29 12.88
C ALA A 646 -18.90 8.13 14.30
N ILE A 647 -19.34 6.93 14.68
CA ILE A 647 -19.90 6.65 16.01
C ILE A 647 -18.85 6.88 17.11
N ILE A 648 -17.67 6.28 16.97
CA ILE A 648 -16.58 6.39 17.98
C ILE A 648 -16.12 7.84 18.14
N ASN A 649 -15.97 8.60 17.05
CA ASN A 649 -15.59 10.02 17.14
C ASN A 649 -16.69 10.91 17.77
N LEU A 650 -17.97 10.60 17.56
CA LEU A 650 -19.07 11.33 18.20
C LEU A 650 -19.07 11.09 19.71
N PHE A 651 -18.94 9.82 20.14
CA PHE A 651 -18.85 9.46 21.56
C PHE A 651 -17.62 10.11 22.22
N SER A 652 -16.45 10.00 21.58
CA SER A 652 -15.21 10.63 22.04
C SER A 652 -15.33 12.15 22.18
N PHE A 653 -15.94 12.83 21.21
CA PHE A 653 -16.17 14.28 21.26
C PHE A 653 -17.10 14.68 22.41
N LEU A 654 -18.17 13.91 22.67
CA LEU A 654 -19.06 14.15 23.81
C LEU A 654 -18.36 13.93 25.17
N LEU A 655 -17.48 12.93 25.28
CA LEU A 655 -16.65 12.74 26.48
C LEU A 655 -15.65 13.88 26.70
N VAL A 656 -14.96 14.34 25.64
CA VAL A 656 -14.05 15.49 25.73
C VAL A 656 -14.81 16.77 26.11
N LEU A 657 -16.00 17.00 25.56
CA LEU A 657 -16.86 18.13 25.93
C LEU A 657 -17.27 18.10 27.41
N THR A 658 -17.73 16.95 27.93
CA THR A 658 -18.11 16.86 29.35
C THR A 658 -16.90 17.06 30.27
N GLN A 659 -15.72 16.52 29.94
CA GLN A 659 -14.49 16.75 30.70
C GLN A 659 -14.02 18.22 30.64
N PHE A 660 -14.15 18.88 29.48
CA PHE A 660 -13.80 20.29 29.29
C PHE A 660 -14.72 21.21 30.10
N PHE A 661 -16.03 21.04 30.02
CA PHE A 661 -16.99 21.78 30.86
C PHE A 661 -16.91 21.41 32.36
N SER A 662 -16.40 20.23 32.72
CA SER A 662 -16.06 19.89 34.11
C SER A 662 -14.76 20.53 34.61
N GLY A 663 -14.07 21.32 33.78
CA GLY A 663 -12.88 22.09 34.16
C GLY A 663 -11.61 21.27 34.43
N LYS A 664 -11.58 19.97 34.11
CA LYS A 664 -10.51 19.07 34.61
C LYS A 664 -9.15 19.18 33.90
N ASN A 665 -9.09 19.65 32.65
CA ASN A 665 -7.85 20.02 31.95
C ASN A 665 -8.18 20.84 30.67
N THR A 666 -8.27 22.16 30.77
CA THR A 666 -8.71 23.00 29.63
C THR A 666 -7.68 23.11 28.51
N GLU A 667 -6.38 23.24 28.83
CA GLU A 667 -5.32 23.42 27.84
C GLU A 667 -5.03 22.12 27.07
N GLY A 668 -4.88 20.99 27.78
CA GLY A 668 -4.57 19.69 27.17
C GLY A 668 -5.68 19.13 26.28
N LEU A 669 -6.94 19.38 26.64
CA LEU A 669 -8.11 18.89 25.88
C LEU A 669 -8.42 19.76 24.64
N CYS A 670 -7.93 21.00 24.56
CA CYS A 670 -8.32 21.95 23.51
C CYS A 670 -8.00 21.42 22.09
N LEU A 671 -6.79 20.90 21.86
CA LEU A 671 -6.40 20.34 20.56
C LEU A 671 -7.20 19.07 20.21
N GLN A 672 -7.47 18.22 21.21
CA GLN A 672 -8.25 17.00 21.02
C GLN A 672 -9.70 17.32 20.64
N MET A 673 -10.30 18.34 21.28
CA MET A 673 -11.64 18.85 20.97
C MET A 673 -11.72 19.43 19.55
N ILE A 674 -10.70 20.17 19.10
CA ILE A 674 -10.63 20.71 17.73
C ILE A 674 -10.54 19.57 16.70
N LEU A 675 -9.70 18.56 16.93
CA LEU A 675 -9.52 17.43 16.00
C LEU A 675 -10.77 16.54 15.92
N THR A 676 -11.28 16.07 17.07
CA THR A 676 -12.49 15.23 17.12
C THR A 676 -13.73 15.98 16.61
N GLY A 677 -13.91 17.24 17.01
CA GLY A 677 -14.98 18.11 16.50
C GLY A 677 -14.91 18.31 14.99
N SER A 678 -13.71 18.45 14.41
CA SER A 678 -13.52 18.56 12.96
C SER A 678 -13.93 17.27 12.22
N ILE A 679 -13.67 16.09 12.80
CA ILE A 679 -14.11 14.80 12.24
C ILE A 679 -15.63 14.69 12.34
N VAL A 680 -16.24 14.99 13.49
CA VAL A 680 -17.70 14.98 13.70
C VAL A 680 -18.42 15.93 12.74
N LEU A 681 -17.91 17.14 12.53
CA LEU A 681 -18.46 18.11 11.56
C LEU A 681 -18.39 17.60 10.11
N ASN A 682 -17.36 16.81 9.76
CA ASN A 682 -17.29 16.16 8.47
C ASN A 682 -18.25 14.96 8.36
N CYS A 683 -18.41 14.17 9.42
CA CYS A 683 -19.33 13.03 9.50
C CYS A 683 -20.82 13.39 9.58
N ARG A 684 -21.20 14.68 9.65
CA ARG A 684 -22.61 15.14 9.70
C ARG A 684 -23.59 14.42 8.75
N PRO A 685 -23.27 14.16 7.45
CA PRO A 685 -24.19 13.43 6.57
C PRO A 685 -24.41 11.97 6.98
N VAL A 686 -23.42 11.34 7.61
CA VAL A 686 -23.46 9.95 8.08
C VAL A 686 -24.42 9.84 9.27
N TYR A 687 -24.32 10.72 10.28
CA TYR A 687 -25.27 10.75 11.40
C TYR A 687 -26.72 10.98 10.93
N GLY A 688 -26.90 11.87 9.94
CA GLY A 688 -28.21 12.09 9.32
C GLY A 688 -28.78 10.83 8.65
N ALA A 689 -27.94 10.07 7.95
CA ALA A 689 -28.32 8.81 7.33
C ALA A 689 -28.54 7.65 8.31
N ILE A 690 -27.86 7.65 9.48
CA ILE A 690 -28.03 6.63 10.52
C ILE A 690 -29.39 6.75 11.22
N GLY A 691 -29.79 7.97 11.64
CA GLY A 691 -30.89 8.13 12.60
C GLY A 691 -31.84 9.31 12.40
N LEU A 692 -31.67 10.14 11.37
CA LEU A 692 -32.55 11.31 11.12
C LEU A 692 -33.32 11.22 9.79
N ARG A 693 -33.17 10.13 9.03
CA ARG A 693 -33.75 9.95 7.68
C ARG A 693 -34.56 8.66 7.58
N ASN A 694 -35.76 8.80 7.02
CA ASN A 694 -36.67 7.69 6.77
C ASN A 694 -36.74 7.28 5.29
N ASP A 695 -36.19 8.09 4.39
CA ASP A 695 -36.15 7.85 2.94
C ASP A 695 -35.23 6.70 2.51
N ALA A 696 -35.34 6.27 1.25
CA ALA A 696 -34.58 5.15 0.69
C ALA A 696 -33.04 5.36 0.69
N GLY A 697 -32.57 6.62 0.69
CA GLY A 697 -31.15 6.96 0.68
C GLY A 697 -30.47 6.97 2.06
N LYS A 698 -31.16 6.52 3.12
CA LYS A 698 -30.62 6.37 4.49
C LYS A 698 -29.58 5.23 4.58
N MET A 699 -28.90 5.13 5.72
CA MET A 699 -27.93 4.05 5.96
C MET A 699 -28.66 2.71 6.13
N PRO A 700 -28.31 1.64 5.37
CA PRO A 700 -28.97 0.35 5.47
C PRO A 700 -28.90 -0.25 6.87
N THR A 701 -30.05 -0.70 7.39
CA THR A 701 -30.23 -1.10 8.80
C THR A 701 -29.21 -2.13 9.28
N GLN A 702 -28.83 -3.09 8.42
CA GLN A 702 -27.79 -4.08 8.72
C GLN A 702 -26.42 -3.44 8.98
N ILE A 703 -26.01 -2.45 8.17
CA ILE A 703 -24.74 -1.73 8.33
C ILE A 703 -24.77 -0.91 9.62
N THR A 704 -25.89 -0.24 9.90
CA THR A 704 -26.09 0.52 11.13
C THR A 704 -25.99 -0.37 12.38
N ILE A 705 -26.68 -1.53 12.40
CA ILE A 705 -26.66 -2.49 13.52
C ILE A 705 -25.24 -3.03 13.74
N ILE A 706 -24.58 -3.54 12.69
CA ILE A 706 -23.23 -4.11 12.80
C ILE A 706 -22.23 -3.05 13.26
N SER A 707 -22.28 -1.84 12.69
CA SER A 707 -21.36 -0.76 13.06
C SER A 707 -21.56 -0.29 14.50
N THR A 708 -22.81 -0.25 14.97
CA THR A 708 -23.14 0.09 16.37
C THR A 708 -22.65 -0.99 17.31
N PHE A 709 -22.91 -2.27 17.01
CA PHE A 709 -22.46 -3.41 17.82
C PHE A 709 -20.94 -3.47 17.94
N VAL A 710 -20.20 -3.30 16.83
CA VAL A 710 -18.73 -3.23 16.82
C VAL A 710 -18.22 -2.05 17.66
N SER A 711 -18.88 -0.89 17.59
CA SER A 711 -18.51 0.28 18.40
C SER A 711 -18.77 0.06 19.90
N MET A 712 -19.88 -0.61 20.26
CA MET A 712 -20.21 -0.95 21.64
C MET A 712 -19.23 -1.98 22.24
N MET A 713 -18.87 -3.03 21.49
CA MET A 713 -17.88 -4.02 21.93
C MET A 713 -16.51 -3.39 22.21
N TYR A 714 -16.11 -2.40 21.40
CA TYR A 714 -14.84 -1.68 21.58
C TYR A 714 -14.79 -0.89 22.90
N GLU A 715 -15.84 -0.12 23.22
CA GLU A 715 -15.88 0.66 24.48
C GLU A 715 -16.11 -0.25 25.71
N ASP A 716 -16.93 -1.30 25.62
CA ASP A 716 -17.13 -2.26 26.73
C ASP A 716 -15.82 -2.99 27.12
N MET A 717 -15.05 -3.45 26.12
CA MET A 717 -13.73 -4.05 26.32
C MET A 717 -12.78 -3.05 26.99
N LYS A 718 -12.75 -1.81 26.50
CA LYS A 718 -11.87 -0.75 27.01
C LYS A 718 -12.15 -0.41 28.48
N VAL A 719 -13.41 -0.13 28.83
CA VAL A 719 -13.81 0.23 30.21
C VAL A 719 -13.51 -0.90 31.20
N LYS A 720 -13.72 -2.17 30.81
CA LYS A 720 -13.41 -3.33 31.66
C LYS A 720 -11.91 -3.51 31.90
N VAL A 721 -11.09 -3.30 30.87
CA VAL A 721 -9.61 -3.36 30.99
C VAL A 721 -9.11 -2.22 31.87
N GLU A 722 -9.59 -0.99 31.68
CA GLU A 722 -9.23 0.18 32.49
C GLU A 722 -9.59 -0.05 33.98
N HIS A 723 -10.77 -0.61 34.30
CA HIS A 723 -11.20 -0.81 35.70
C HIS A 723 -10.47 -1.93 36.45
N VAL A 724 -10.03 -3.00 35.78
CA VAL A 724 -9.26 -4.08 36.42
C VAL A 724 -7.82 -3.62 36.72
N ILE A 725 -7.23 -2.82 35.83
CA ILE A 725 -5.90 -2.23 36.01
C ILE A 725 -5.87 -1.28 37.22
N ASP A 726 -6.95 -0.55 37.48
CA ASP A 726 -7.09 0.36 38.64
C ASP A 726 -7.30 -0.34 40.00
N LYS A 727 -7.64 -1.64 40.04
CA LYS A 727 -8.06 -2.33 41.29
C LYS A 727 -7.23 -3.55 41.73
N GLY A 728 -6.64 -4.32 40.82
CA GLY A 728 -5.73 -5.43 41.16
C GLY A 728 -6.32 -6.71 41.78
N GLU A 729 -7.57 -6.73 42.27
CA GLU A 729 -8.23 -7.92 42.83
C GLU A 729 -9.55 -8.28 42.11
N VAL A 730 -9.93 -9.56 42.14
CA VAL A 730 -11.22 -10.06 41.63
C VAL A 730 -12.23 -10.14 42.78
N THR A 731 -13.06 -9.11 42.94
CA THR A 731 -14.14 -9.06 43.93
C THR A 731 -15.25 -10.09 43.66
N ASP A 732 -15.92 -10.58 44.72
CA ASP A 732 -17.01 -11.59 44.64
C ASP A 732 -18.15 -11.20 43.66
N GLU A 733 -18.38 -9.91 43.36
CA GLU A 733 -19.30 -9.45 42.30
C GLU A 733 -19.03 -10.07 40.91
N TYR A 734 -17.82 -10.58 40.67
CA TYR A 734 -17.42 -11.23 39.42
C TYR A 734 -17.38 -12.77 39.50
N ILE A 735 -17.72 -13.38 40.65
CA ILE A 735 -17.68 -14.83 40.88
C ILE A 735 -19.12 -15.36 40.99
N THR A 736 -19.64 -15.94 39.91
CA THR A 736 -21.08 -16.15 39.72
C THR A 736 -21.58 -17.58 39.97
N ASP A 737 -20.71 -18.54 40.32
CA ASP A 737 -21.10 -19.96 40.42
C ASP A 737 -20.42 -20.76 41.56
N HIS A 738 -21.12 -21.78 42.04
CA HIS A 738 -20.73 -22.67 43.13
C HIS A 738 -19.72 -23.76 42.70
N GLN A 739 -19.65 -24.13 41.41
CA GLN A 739 -18.64 -25.06 40.90
C GLN A 739 -17.24 -24.40 40.89
N GLN A 740 -17.16 -23.10 40.59
CA GLN A 740 -15.95 -22.30 40.81
C GLN A 740 -15.52 -22.33 42.29
N ARG A 741 -16.46 -22.09 43.22
CA ARG A 741 -16.18 -22.11 44.67
C ARG A 741 -15.74 -23.51 45.18
N GLN A 742 -16.19 -24.59 44.56
CA GLN A 742 -15.67 -25.95 44.82
C GLN A 742 -14.29 -26.22 44.20
N ALA A 743 -13.93 -25.60 43.09
CA ALA A 743 -12.61 -25.79 42.47
C ALA A 743 -11.48 -25.26 43.37
N PHE A 744 -11.68 -24.09 43.98
CA PHE A 744 -10.73 -23.52 44.94
C PHE A 744 -10.61 -24.36 46.23
N ASN A 745 -11.69 -24.98 46.70
CA ASN A 745 -11.68 -25.82 47.91
C ASN A 745 -10.95 -27.18 47.76
N LYS A 746 -10.52 -27.58 46.56
CA LYS A 746 -9.82 -28.86 46.34
C LYS A 746 -8.33 -28.87 46.68
N TRP A 747 -7.74 -27.72 47.02
CA TRP A 747 -6.32 -27.60 47.36
C TRP A 747 -6.08 -27.74 48.87
N THR A 748 -5.78 -28.96 49.33
CA THR A 748 -5.33 -29.23 50.72
C THR A 748 -3.82 -29.07 50.87
N LYS A 749 -3.37 -28.67 52.07
CA LYS A 749 -1.99 -28.24 52.38
C LYS A 749 -0.93 -29.37 52.46
N SER A 750 -1.10 -30.50 51.75
CA SER A 750 -0.41 -31.77 52.07
C SER A 750 0.16 -32.56 50.87
N PHE A 751 0.45 -31.91 49.74
CA PHE A 751 1.04 -32.56 48.55
C PHE A 751 2.52 -32.19 48.35
N THR A 752 3.31 -33.06 47.70
CA THR A 752 4.77 -32.87 47.50
C THR A 752 5.22 -33.19 46.06
N ARG A 753 6.48 -32.88 45.72
CA ARG A 753 6.99 -32.81 44.34
C ARG A 753 7.51 -34.14 43.75
N MET A 754 7.74 -35.17 44.58
CA MET A 754 8.39 -36.43 44.15
C MET A 754 7.50 -37.67 44.26
N ASP A 755 6.51 -37.67 45.15
CA ASP A 755 5.50 -38.72 45.25
C ASP A 755 4.10 -38.10 45.25
N HIS A 756 3.47 -38.17 44.09
CA HIS A 756 2.06 -37.90 43.87
C HIS A 756 1.57 -38.78 42.71
N PRO A 757 0.30 -39.21 42.68
CA PRO A 757 -0.24 -39.97 41.55
C PRO A 757 -0.10 -39.17 40.24
N THR A 758 0.20 -39.86 39.14
CA THR A 758 0.61 -39.24 37.88
C THR A 758 -0.51 -38.44 37.21
N VAL A 759 -0.53 -37.11 37.41
CA VAL A 759 -1.48 -36.22 36.75
C VAL A 759 -0.94 -35.79 35.37
N ILE A 760 -1.26 -36.60 34.36
CA ILE A 760 -1.54 -36.19 32.98
C ILE A 760 -0.44 -35.34 32.28
N GLN A 761 0.50 -36.00 31.60
CA GLN A 761 1.37 -35.37 30.59
C GLN A 761 0.75 -35.41 29.17
N LEU A 762 1.34 -34.67 28.21
CA LEU A 762 0.87 -34.42 26.83
C LEU A 762 0.19 -35.60 26.10
N ARG A 763 0.71 -36.80 26.32
CA ARG A 763 0.40 -38.02 25.57
C ARG A 763 -0.82 -38.75 26.17
N VAL A 764 -1.17 -38.45 27.42
CA VAL A 764 -2.48 -38.74 28.04
C VAL A 764 -3.61 -37.91 27.42
N SER A 765 -3.36 -36.62 27.14
CA SER A 765 -4.37 -35.72 26.57
C SER A 765 -4.86 -36.19 25.19
N ALA A 766 -4.03 -36.87 24.40
CA ALA A 766 -4.45 -37.43 23.11
C ALA A 766 -5.58 -38.46 23.25
N VAL A 767 -5.58 -39.24 24.33
CA VAL A 767 -6.54 -40.33 24.57
C VAL A 767 -7.76 -39.84 25.37
N MET A 768 -7.58 -38.92 26.32
CA MET A 768 -8.67 -38.45 27.20
C MET A 768 -9.50 -37.28 26.65
N THR A 769 -8.92 -36.39 25.82
CA THR A 769 -9.60 -35.16 25.33
C THR A 769 -9.27 -34.75 23.90
N ASN A 770 -8.20 -35.28 23.31
CA ASN A 770 -7.71 -35.03 21.95
C ASN A 770 -7.63 -33.54 21.52
N ALA A 771 -7.18 -32.67 22.43
CA ALA A 771 -7.05 -31.24 22.13
C ALA A 771 -5.98 -30.98 21.04
N PRO A 772 -6.26 -30.18 19.98
CA PRO A 772 -5.35 -29.95 18.85
C PRO A 772 -4.19 -28.99 19.17
N ILE A 773 -4.10 -28.52 20.41
CA ILE A 773 -3.37 -27.35 20.88
C ILE A 773 -2.91 -27.60 22.32
N ILE A 774 -1.68 -27.21 22.66
CA ILE A 774 -0.98 -27.63 23.89
C ILE A 774 -0.21 -26.44 24.51
N LEU A 775 -0.17 -26.35 25.85
CA LEU A 775 0.70 -25.43 26.62
C LEU A 775 1.80 -26.24 27.34
N THR A 776 2.99 -25.64 27.46
CA THR A 776 4.10 -26.10 28.31
C THR A 776 4.41 -25.06 29.40
N GLN A 777 4.49 -25.48 30.67
CA GLN A 777 4.67 -24.60 31.83
C GLN A 777 5.20 -25.38 33.04
N ASP A 778 6.21 -24.85 33.74
CA ASP A 778 6.82 -25.49 34.91
C ASP A 778 6.17 -25.10 36.23
N CYS A 779 6.28 -25.98 37.24
CA CYS A 779 5.72 -25.79 38.59
C CYS A 779 6.21 -24.50 39.29
N ASP A 780 7.39 -24.02 38.93
CA ASP A 780 8.04 -22.87 39.57
C ASP A 780 7.62 -21.52 38.90
N MET A 781 6.74 -21.56 37.89
CA MET A 781 6.38 -20.43 37.02
C MET A 781 4.87 -20.40 36.73
N TYR A 782 4.13 -19.41 37.24
CA TYR A 782 2.67 -19.31 37.12
C TYR A 782 2.20 -18.38 35.98
N SER A 783 0.97 -18.58 35.47
CA SER A 783 0.43 -17.80 34.34
C SER A 783 -0.04 -16.43 34.80
N ASN A 784 0.86 -15.45 34.79
CA ASN A 784 0.60 -14.09 35.27
C ASN A 784 -0.43 -13.29 34.43
N ASP A 785 -0.74 -13.76 33.21
CA ASP A 785 -1.87 -13.30 32.39
C ASP A 785 -2.73 -14.52 31.99
N PRO A 786 -4.05 -14.55 32.27
CA PRO A 786 -4.92 -15.68 31.93
C PRO A 786 -5.38 -15.70 30.46
N GLN A 787 -5.19 -14.63 29.68
CA GLN A 787 -5.55 -14.59 28.25
C GLN A 787 -4.51 -15.27 27.34
N THR A 788 -3.33 -15.58 27.87
CA THR A 788 -2.20 -16.18 27.16
C THR A 788 -2.59 -17.36 26.24
N PRO A 789 -3.48 -18.30 26.63
CA PRO A 789 -3.96 -19.37 25.75
C PRO A 789 -4.84 -18.90 24.58
N LEU A 790 -5.67 -17.87 24.78
CA LEU A 790 -6.57 -17.38 23.74
C LEU A 790 -5.81 -16.58 22.68
N ARG A 791 -4.77 -15.84 23.09
CA ARG A 791 -3.85 -15.17 22.16
C ARG A 791 -3.18 -16.18 21.24
N MET A 792 -2.72 -17.31 21.78
CA MET A 792 -2.23 -18.43 20.95
C MET A 792 -3.31 -18.96 20.00
N LEU A 793 -4.52 -19.22 20.48
CA LEU A 793 -5.62 -19.72 19.65
C LEU A 793 -5.92 -18.80 18.46
N CYS A 794 -5.83 -17.47 18.61
CA CYS A 794 -5.98 -16.53 17.50
C CYS A 794 -4.87 -16.73 16.44
N TYR A 795 -3.60 -16.62 16.84
CA TYR A 795 -2.44 -16.81 15.97
C TYR A 795 -2.44 -18.18 15.26
N LEU A 796 -2.93 -19.25 15.90
CA LEU A 796 -2.99 -20.59 15.28
C LEU A 796 -4.24 -20.82 14.40
N SER A 797 -5.33 -20.10 14.65
CA SER A 797 -6.60 -20.28 13.92
C SER A 797 -6.71 -19.45 12.65
N ASP A 798 -6.03 -18.30 12.61
CA ASP A 798 -5.91 -17.40 11.45
C ASP A 798 -5.43 -18.17 10.21
N PRO A 799 -6.25 -18.27 9.13
CA PRO A 799 -5.90 -18.96 7.89
C PRO A 799 -4.54 -18.59 7.29
N ALA A 800 -4.03 -17.36 7.46
CA ALA A 800 -2.73 -16.94 6.94
C ALA A 800 -1.54 -17.53 7.74
N LEU A 801 -1.75 -17.77 9.04
CA LEU A 801 -0.80 -18.41 9.96
C LEU A 801 -1.11 -19.91 10.19
N LYS A 802 -2.24 -20.41 9.69
CA LYS A 802 -2.78 -21.75 9.98
C LYS A 802 -1.95 -22.90 9.42
N SER A 803 -1.31 -22.66 8.27
CA SER A 803 -0.38 -23.59 7.62
C SER A 803 1.07 -23.37 8.03
N SER A 804 1.44 -22.21 8.55
CA SER A 804 2.83 -21.76 8.73
C SER A 804 3.30 -21.63 10.18
N LEU A 805 2.40 -21.48 11.15
CA LEU A 805 2.76 -21.22 12.55
C LEU A 805 2.75 -22.49 13.41
N ALA A 806 3.88 -22.77 14.07
CA ALA A 806 4.10 -23.97 14.88
C ALA A 806 3.89 -23.74 16.40
N PHE A 807 4.51 -22.69 16.96
CA PHE A 807 4.47 -22.38 18.40
C PHE A 807 4.54 -20.86 18.68
N ILE A 808 4.23 -20.47 19.91
CA ILE A 808 4.16 -19.07 20.37
C ILE A 808 4.72 -18.97 21.80
N GLN A 809 5.70 -18.07 21.98
CA GLN A 809 6.57 -17.93 23.17
C GLN A 809 6.17 -16.74 24.05
N PHE A 810 6.42 -16.84 25.37
CA PHE A 810 6.23 -15.73 26.33
C PHE A 810 7.49 -15.48 27.20
N PRO A 811 7.82 -14.22 27.55
CA PRO A 811 9.05 -13.88 28.29
C PRO A 811 8.98 -14.29 29.77
N GLN A 812 10.13 -14.64 30.36
CA GLN A 812 10.25 -15.18 31.72
C GLN A 812 10.71 -14.13 32.74
N ARG A 813 10.25 -14.28 34.00
CA ARG A 813 10.58 -13.41 35.14
C ARG A 813 10.65 -14.22 36.43
N PHE A 814 11.56 -13.86 37.33
CA PHE A 814 11.84 -14.59 38.58
C PHE A 814 11.75 -13.67 39.80
N HIS A 815 11.42 -14.23 40.95
CA HIS A 815 11.24 -13.52 42.23
C HIS A 815 12.17 -14.09 43.32
N GLY A 816 12.39 -13.33 44.41
CA GLY A 816 13.27 -13.75 45.52
C GLY A 816 14.78 -13.50 45.30
N VAL A 817 15.14 -12.71 44.28
CA VAL A 817 16.52 -12.32 43.98
C VAL A 817 17.00 -11.25 44.98
N ASP A 818 18.24 -11.37 45.48
CA ASP A 818 18.82 -10.39 46.40
C ASP A 818 19.14 -9.05 45.70
N LYS A 819 19.18 -7.97 46.48
CA LYS A 819 19.33 -6.57 46.03
C LYS A 819 20.56 -6.34 45.14
N ASP A 820 21.68 -7.01 45.42
CA ASP A 820 22.92 -6.88 44.64
C ASP A 820 23.20 -8.10 43.72
N ASP A 821 22.27 -9.07 43.64
CA ASP A 821 22.21 -10.26 42.76
C ASP A 821 23.60 -10.82 42.37
N ILE A 822 24.32 -11.38 43.35
CA ILE A 822 25.73 -11.77 43.19
C ILE A 822 25.98 -12.82 42.10
N TYR A 823 24.95 -13.56 41.68
CA TYR A 823 25.02 -14.62 40.68
C TYR A 823 24.35 -14.26 39.33
N ASP A 824 23.80 -13.05 39.19
CA ASP A 824 22.98 -12.64 38.03
C ASP A 824 21.90 -13.69 37.70
N ASN A 825 21.10 -14.05 38.71
CA ASN A 825 20.06 -15.07 38.61
C ASN A 825 18.78 -14.54 37.95
N GLU A 826 18.56 -13.23 37.90
CA GLU A 826 17.40 -12.66 37.19
C GLU A 826 17.60 -12.67 35.66
N TYR A 827 18.84 -12.81 35.18
CA TYR A 827 19.23 -13.10 33.79
C TYR A 827 18.47 -12.23 32.76
N LYS A 828 18.35 -10.93 33.06
CA LYS A 828 17.35 -10.01 32.50
C LYS A 828 17.53 -9.73 31.00
N LEU A 829 18.77 -9.54 30.55
CA LEU A 829 19.08 -9.18 29.16
C LEU A 829 18.57 -10.27 28.18
N PRO A 830 18.89 -11.56 28.36
CA PRO A 830 18.55 -12.57 27.36
C PRO A 830 17.10 -13.07 27.40
N PHE A 831 16.38 -13.01 28.53
CA PHE A 831 14.99 -13.50 28.64
C PHE A 831 13.91 -12.43 28.44
N GLN A 832 14.26 -11.14 28.51
CA GLN A 832 13.27 -10.05 28.47
C GLN A 832 13.57 -8.99 27.41
N ILE A 833 14.84 -8.67 27.17
CA ILE A 833 15.25 -7.59 26.24
C ILE A 833 15.53 -8.17 24.85
N ASN A 834 16.40 -9.18 24.75
CA ASN A 834 16.79 -9.78 23.47
C ASN A 834 15.63 -10.45 22.69
N PRO A 835 14.67 -11.19 23.30
CA PRO A 835 13.65 -11.92 22.55
C PRO A 835 12.69 -10.99 21.77
N MET A 836 12.46 -9.77 22.28
CA MET A 836 11.61 -8.78 21.62
C MET A 836 12.23 -8.25 20.31
N GLY A 837 13.56 -8.25 20.20
CA GLY A 837 14.26 -7.96 18.94
C GLY A 837 14.21 -9.09 17.92
N LEU A 838 14.10 -10.35 18.38
CA LEU A 838 14.03 -11.54 17.53
C LEU A 838 12.62 -11.80 16.98
N ASP A 839 11.58 -11.48 17.76
CA ASP A 839 10.17 -11.66 17.37
C ASP A 839 9.86 -10.96 16.04
N GLY A 840 10.31 -9.70 15.89
CA GLY A 840 10.16 -8.91 14.67
C GLY A 840 10.98 -9.37 13.45
N LEU A 841 11.82 -10.40 13.57
CA LEU A 841 12.57 -11.01 12.46
C LEU A 841 11.98 -12.34 12.00
N LYS A 842 11.60 -13.22 12.93
CA LYS A 842 11.09 -14.56 12.61
C LYS A 842 10.27 -15.24 13.73
N GLY A 843 9.95 -14.54 14.82
CA GLY A 843 9.60 -15.14 16.09
C GLY A 843 10.82 -15.49 16.95
N PRO A 844 10.70 -15.49 18.30
CA PRO A 844 11.78 -15.85 19.23
C PRO A 844 11.95 -17.38 19.36
N SER A 845 13.07 -17.79 19.96
CA SER A 845 13.36 -19.20 20.29
C SER A 845 12.51 -19.73 21.45
N TYR A 846 12.29 -21.05 21.50
CA TYR A 846 11.49 -21.72 22.53
C TYR A 846 12.17 -21.73 23.91
N VAL A 847 11.39 -21.35 24.94
CA VAL A 847 11.69 -21.49 26.38
C VAL A 847 10.42 -21.76 27.23
N PHE A 848 9.26 -21.20 26.84
CA PHE A 848 7.91 -21.55 27.36
C PHE A 848 6.89 -21.20 26.28
N CYS A 849 6.21 -22.21 25.77
CA CYS A 849 5.41 -22.08 24.56
C CYS A 849 4.04 -22.74 24.63
N PHE A 850 3.18 -22.18 23.78
CA PHE A 850 1.98 -22.80 23.30
C PHE A 850 2.22 -23.38 21.90
N PHE A 851 1.92 -24.66 21.68
CA PHE A 851 2.22 -25.42 20.46
C PHE A 851 0.95 -25.91 19.73
N ARG A 852 1.00 -25.94 18.40
CA ARG A 852 0.02 -26.67 17.57
C ARG A 852 0.36 -28.17 17.60
N ARG A 853 -0.57 -29.04 18.04
CA ARG A 853 -0.29 -30.49 18.20
C ARG A 853 0.23 -31.15 16.91
N ARG A 854 -0.26 -30.75 15.73
CA ARG A 854 0.23 -31.26 14.43
C ARG A 854 1.65 -30.81 14.07
N SER A 855 2.05 -29.60 14.45
CA SER A 855 3.38 -29.07 14.11
C SER A 855 4.52 -29.69 14.92
N LEU A 856 4.20 -30.46 15.97
CA LEU A 856 5.12 -31.34 16.69
C LEU A 856 5.31 -32.71 15.99
N PHE A 857 4.68 -32.95 14.83
CA PHE A 857 4.70 -34.26 14.14
C PHE A 857 5.03 -34.23 12.63
N GLY A 858 5.11 -33.06 11.98
CA GLY A 858 5.51 -32.94 10.56
C GLY A 858 4.46 -32.36 9.61
N ASP A 859 4.80 -32.27 8.31
CA ASP A 859 4.02 -31.55 7.28
C ASP A 859 2.86 -32.39 6.66
N PRO A 860 1.72 -31.79 6.26
CA PRO A 860 0.52 -32.53 5.87
C PRO A 860 0.44 -33.08 4.43
N SER A 861 1.52 -33.09 3.63
CA SER A 861 1.41 -33.22 2.16
C SER A 861 1.74 -34.58 1.50
N THR A 862 2.16 -35.62 2.22
CA THR A 862 2.57 -36.92 1.61
C THR A 862 1.68 -38.11 2.03
N PRO A 863 1.18 -38.94 1.09
CA PRO A 863 0.42 -40.15 1.42
C PRO A 863 1.34 -41.28 1.87
N VAL A 864 1.20 -41.73 3.12
CA VAL A 864 1.96 -42.84 3.72
C VAL A 864 1.20 -44.17 3.51
N SER A 865 1.95 -45.27 3.39
CA SER A 865 1.49 -46.61 3.00
C SER A 865 0.62 -47.34 4.05
N PRO A 866 -0.25 -48.30 3.63
CA PRO A 866 -1.34 -48.80 4.45
C PRO A 866 -0.99 -50.01 5.33
N GLU A 867 -0.29 -49.78 6.45
CA GLU A 867 -0.14 -50.79 7.53
C GLU A 867 -0.49 -50.23 8.92
N ILE A 868 -1.77 -49.90 9.11
CA ILE A 868 -2.59 -50.10 10.33
C ILE A 868 -4.04 -49.72 9.96
N PRO A 869 -5.08 -50.51 10.30
CA PRO A 869 -6.46 -50.20 9.88
C PRO A 869 -7.09 -48.98 10.56
N GLU A 870 -7.79 -48.19 9.75
CA GLU A 870 -8.94 -47.32 10.06
C GLU A 870 -8.94 -46.46 11.34
N LEU A 871 -8.75 -45.14 11.16
CA LEU A 871 -9.40 -44.11 11.99
C LEU A 871 -9.77 -42.90 11.13
N SER A 872 -11.06 -42.79 10.78
CA SER A 872 -11.60 -41.78 9.86
C SER A 872 -11.90 -40.43 10.53
N PRO A 873 -12.14 -39.34 9.76
CA PRO A 873 -12.57 -38.04 10.30
C PRO A 873 -13.92 -38.06 11.04
N GLU A 874 -14.68 -39.16 10.98
CA GLU A 874 -16.01 -39.30 11.57
C GLU A 874 -15.99 -40.04 12.92
N HIS A 875 -14.82 -40.48 13.40
CA HIS A 875 -14.68 -41.08 14.74
C HIS A 875 -14.75 -40.03 15.86
N VAL A 876 -15.97 -39.53 16.10
CA VAL A 876 -16.35 -38.95 17.39
C VAL A 876 -16.15 -40.02 18.47
N VAL A 877 -15.40 -39.71 19.53
CA VAL A 877 -15.18 -40.62 20.66
C VAL A 877 -16.46 -40.72 21.50
N ASN A 878 -17.43 -41.52 21.04
CA ASN A 878 -18.68 -41.82 21.73
C ASN A 878 -18.48 -42.85 22.88
N LYS A 879 -17.44 -42.66 23.70
CA LYS A 879 -17.23 -43.35 24.98
C LYS A 879 -17.00 -42.30 26.09
N PRO A 880 -17.55 -42.48 27.31
CA PRO A 880 -17.36 -41.50 28.38
C PRO A 880 -15.89 -41.39 28.83
N ILE A 881 -15.49 -40.16 29.20
CA ILE A 881 -14.14 -39.77 29.68
C ILE A 881 -13.65 -40.59 30.90
N LYS A 882 -14.53 -41.37 31.54
CA LYS A 882 -14.24 -42.23 32.71
C LYS A 882 -13.94 -43.70 32.38
N SER A 883 -13.82 -44.08 31.11
CA SER A 883 -13.53 -45.49 30.75
C SER A 883 -12.06 -45.86 30.98
N GLN A 884 -11.84 -47.06 31.54
CA GLN A 884 -10.55 -47.45 32.13
C GLN A 884 -9.48 -47.80 31.08
N GLU A 885 -9.89 -48.22 29.88
CA GLU A 885 -9.03 -48.45 28.71
C GLU A 885 -8.40 -47.14 28.19
N THR A 886 -9.15 -46.03 28.27
CA THR A 886 -8.70 -44.68 27.88
C THR A 886 -7.54 -44.18 28.74
N LEU A 887 -7.42 -44.70 29.97
CA LEU A 887 -6.34 -44.37 30.90
C LEU A 887 -5.08 -45.20 30.69
N SER A 888 -5.15 -46.43 30.16
CA SER A 888 -3.96 -47.28 30.00
C SER A 888 -3.13 -46.92 28.75
N LEU A 889 -3.77 -46.73 27.60
CA LEU A 889 -3.09 -46.32 26.35
C LEU A 889 -2.36 -44.98 26.51
N ALA A 890 -2.96 -44.08 27.29
CA ALA A 890 -2.42 -42.79 27.69
C ALA A 890 -1.05 -42.85 28.38
N HIS A 891 -0.77 -43.89 29.16
CA HIS A 891 0.53 -44.09 29.82
C HIS A 891 1.62 -44.60 28.86
N HIS A 892 1.28 -45.45 27.89
CA HIS A 892 2.28 -46.11 27.03
C HIS A 892 2.99 -45.12 26.09
N VAL A 893 2.21 -44.25 25.45
CA VAL A 893 2.73 -43.26 24.49
C VAL A 893 3.63 -42.22 25.20
N ALA A 894 3.58 -42.10 26.53
CA ALA A 894 4.33 -41.12 27.32
C ALA A 894 5.85 -41.42 27.53
N SER A 895 6.41 -42.42 26.83
CA SER A 895 7.78 -42.93 27.02
C SER A 895 8.89 -42.17 26.25
N CYS A 896 10.16 -42.43 26.56
CA CYS A 896 11.27 -41.48 26.31
C CYS A 896 11.97 -41.56 24.93
N ASN A 897 11.67 -42.55 24.08
CA ASN A 897 12.61 -42.99 23.03
C ASN A 897 12.37 -42.38 21.62
N TYR A 898 11.85 -41.15 21.47
CA TYR A 898 11.10 -40.78 20.25
C TYR A 898 11.75 -39.78 19.25
N GLU A 899 12.62 -38.83 19.64
CA GLU A 899 12.86 -37.60 18.83
C GLU A 899 14.33 -37.36 18.39
N ASN A 900 15.10 -38.41 18.08
CA ASN A 900 16.56 -38.32 17.95
C ASN A 900 17.11 -37.90 16.54
N GLU A 901 16.40 -37.05 15.77
CA GLU A 901 16.73 -36.79 14.33
C GLU A 901 16.70 -35.29 13.87
N THR A 902 17.87 -34.75 13.44
CA THR A 902 18.16 -33.53 12.59
C THR A 902 18.69 -32.19 13.23
N LYS A 903 19.12 -31.17 12.43
CA LYS A 903 20.31 -30.26 12.69
C LYS A 903 20.27 -28.76 12.18
N TRP A 904 21.33 -27.95 12.53
CA TRP A 904 21.90 -26.66 11.95
C TRP A 904 21.49 -25.27 12.55
N GLY A 905 22.28 -24.14 12.55
CA GLY A 905 23.75 -23.91 12.42
C GLY A 905 24.30 -22.52 11.87
N SER A 906 25.18 -21.79 12.62
CA SER A 906 26.18 -20.71 12.19
C SER A 906 25.68 -19.27 11.77
N LYS A 907 26.42 -18.14 11.52
CA LYS A 907 27.77 -17.45 11.74
C LYS A 907 27.72 -15.99 11.08
N ILE A 908 28.60 -14.94 11.05
CA ILE A 908 29.95 -14.44 11.55
C ILE A 908 30.11 -12.87 11.28
N SER A 909 31.02 -12.07 11.92
CA SER A 909 31.89 -10.95 11.35
C SER A 909 32.40 -9.80 12.31
N GLU A 910 33.53 -9.14 11.95
CA GLU A 910 34.25 -7.99 12.60
C GLU A 910 35.17 -7.28 11.52
N PRO A 911 36.14 -6.33 11.72
CA PRO A 911 36.79 -5.73 12.93
C PRO A 911 36.91 -4.17 12.97
N TRP A 912 37.27 -3.56 14.12
CA TRP A 912 37.52 -2.10 14.23
C TRP A 912 38.43 -1.68 15.42
N PHE A 913 39.69 -1.25 15.18
CA PHE A 913 40.69 -1.03 16.25
C PHE A 913 40.34 0.02 17.33
N PHE A 914 40.21 1.32 16.99
CA PHE A 914 39.85 2.35 17.98
C PHE A 914 38.42 2.18 18.50
N LEU A 915 37.56 1.54 17.69
CA LEU A 915 36.23 1.15 18.13
C LEU A 915 36.29 0.05 19.19
N TYR A 916 37.34 -0.77 19.35
CA TYR A 916 37.44 -1.68 20.50
C TYR A 916 37.62 -0.94 21.82
N VAL A 917 38.37 0.17 21.86
CA VAL A 917 38.49 0.96 23.10
C VAL A 917 37.18 1.72 23.36
N PHE A 918 36.57 2.28 22.31
CA PHE A 918 35.28 2.96 22.41
C PHE A 918 34.10 2.01 22.69
N LEU A 919 34.13 0.76 22.21
CA LEU A 919 33.15 -0.29 22.52
C LEU A 919 33.46 -0.98 23.84
N PHE A 920 34.71 -1.11 24.26
CA PHE A 920 34.98 -1.65 25.60
C PHE A 920 34.43 -0.68 26.66
N LEU A 921 34.70 0.62 26.52
CA LEU A 921 34.12 1.63 27.39
C LEU A 921 32.62 1.86 27.13
N GLY A 922 32.18 1.74 25.87
CA GLY A 922 30.82 2.01 25.44
C GLY A 922 29.83 0.87 25.63
N SER A 923 30.24 -0.39 25.48
CA SER A 923 29.39 -1.56 25.75
C SER A 923 29.31 -1.85 27.24
N TYR A 924 30.41 -1.77 27.99
CA TYR A 924 30.36 -1.87 29.45
C TYR A 924 29.64 -0.65 30.05
N GLY A 925 29.78 0.53 29.44
CA GLY A 925 29.01 1.74 29.79
C GLY A 925 27.53 1.68 29.39
N GLN A 926 27.18 0.98 28.31
CA GLN A 926 25.81 0.72 27.91
C GLN A 926 25.17 -0.36 28.78
N ASP A 927 25.84 -1.51 29.03
CA ASP A 927 25.41 -2.51 30.01
C ASP A 927 25.20 -1.88 31.40
N PHE A 928 26.07 -0.94 31.79
CA PHE A 928 25.93 -0.17 33.01
C PHE A 928 24.65 0.67 32.97
N LEU A 929 24.41 1.42 31.89
CA LEU A 929 23.18 2.18 31.72
C LEU A 929 21.94 1.28 31.69
N ASP A 930 21.89 0.24 30.87
CA ASP A 930 20.75 -0.65 30.69
C ASP A 930 20.40 -1.39 32.00
N ILE A 931 21.40 -1.84 32.78
CA ILE A 931 21.17 -2.45 34.09
C ILE A 931 20.71 -1.42 35.13
N ILE A 932 21.25 -0.19 35.14
CA ILE A 932 20.79 0.87 36.05
C ILE A 932 19.39 1.39 35.67
N LEU A 933 19.08 1.52 34.38
CA LEU A 933 17.78 1.96 33.84
C LEU A 933 16.66 0.93 34.10
N VAL A 934 16.99 -0.36 34.10
CA VAL A 934 16.08 -1.46 34.52
C VAL A 934 16.08 -1.65 36.05
N GLY A 935 16.65 -0.70 36.81
CA GLY A 935 16.52 -0.58 38.26
C GLY A 935 17.58 -1.30 39.10
N GLY A 936 18.72 -1.66 38.51
CA GLY A 936 19.85 -2.31 39.18
C GLY A 936 20.71 -1.36 40.04
N THR A 937 21.68 -1.94 40.76
CA THR A 937 22.70 -1.18 41.51
C THR A 937 24.05 -1.22 40.77
N VAL A 938 24.96 -0.30 41.07
CA VAL A 938 26.34 -0.29 40.53
C VAL A 938 27.08 -1.60 40.87
N ARG A 939 26.86 -2.14 42.08
CA ARG A 939 27.42 -3.42 42.51
C ARG A 939 26.80 -4.59 41.76
N ARG A 940 25.49 -4.54 41.48
CA ARG A 940 24.77 -5.54 40.69
C ARG A 940 25.31 -5.60 39.25
N TRP A 941 25.49 -4.46 38.58
CA TRP A 941 26.16 -4.42 37.26
C TRP A 941 27.55 -5.07 37.31
N TRP A 942 28.38 -4.72 38.31
CA TRP A 942 29.70 -5.33 38.48
C TRP A 942 29.64 -6.86 38.70
N ASN A 943 28.59 -7.36 39.37
CA ASN A 943 28.35 -8.79 39.53
C ASN A 943 27.88 -9.46 38.21
N VAL A 944 27.09 -8.78 37.37
CA VAL A 944 26.76 -9.27 36.01
C VAL A 944 28.03 -9.43 35.18
N GLN A 945 28.94 -8.45 35.18
CA GLN A 945 30.20 -8.54 34.42
C GLN A 945 31.11 -9.68 34.91
N ARG A 946 31.19 -9.88 36.24
CA ARG A 946 31.85 -11.06 36.83
C ARG A 946 31.23 -12.37 36.34
N MET A 947 29.90 -12.49 36.40
CA MET A 947 29.20 -13.71 36.03
C MET A 947 29.25 -13.99 34.53
N TRP A 948 29.25 -12.95 33.68
CA TRP A 948 29.49 -13.09 32.24
C TRP A 948 30.88 -13.69 31.96
N MET A 949 31.94 -13.16 32.59
CA MET A 949 33.30 -13.71 32.48
C MET A 949 33.43 -15.13 33.06
N ILE A 950 32.77 -15.43 34.18
CA ILE A 950 32.75 -16.77 34.78
C ILE A 950 32.05 -17.77 33.86
N ARG A 951 30.85 -17.45 33.35
CA ARG A 951 30.10 -18.29 32.41
C ARG A 951 30.88 -18.52 31.11
N GLY A 952 31.57 -17.49 30.61
CA GLY A 952 32.46 -17.55 29.45
C GLY A 952 33.56 -18.62 29.58
N LEU A 953 34.29 -18.63 30.69
CA LEU A 953 35.38 -19.61 30.92
C LEU A 953 34.94 -20.96 31.49
N THR A 954 33.67 -21.09 31.92
CA THR A 954 33.14 -22.33 32.52
C THR A 954 32.10 -22.98 31.60
N CYS A 955 30.80 -22.77 31.84
CA CYS A 955 29.73 -23.45 31.10
C CYS A 955 29.80 -23.26 29.59
N ASN A 956 30.14 -22.06 29.10
CA ASN A 956 30.18 -21.79 27.66
C ASN A 956 31.38 -22.45 26.98
N LEU A 957 32.54 -22.48 27.65
CA LEU A 957 33.75 -23.16 27.16
C LEU A 957 33.54 -24.68 27.12
N PHE A 958 33.04 -25.28 28.20
CA PHE A 958 32.76 -26.71 28.25
C PHE A 958 31.68 -27.13 27.25
N ALA A 959 30.56 -26.42 27.16
CA ALA A 959 29.51 -26.71 26.18
C ALA A 959 30.00 -26.56 24.72
N SER A 960 30.94 -25.64 24.45
CA SER A 960 31.54 -25.50 23.11
C SER A 960 32.50 -26.65 22.77
N ILE A 961 33.23 -27.17 23.76
CA ILE A 961 34.11 -28.34 23.61
C ILE A 961 33.28 -29.61 23.46
N GLU A 962 32.25 -29.77 24.28
CA GLU A 962 31.27 -30.87 24.24
C GLU A 962 30.58 -30.94 22.87
N TYR A 963 29.97 -29.85 22.41
CA TYR A 963 29.39 -29.76 21.07
C TYR A 963 30.41 -30.09 19.94
N LEU A 964 31.68 -29.69 20.09
CA LEU A 964 32.73 -30.05 19.13
C LEU A 964 33.01 -31.56 19.13
N LEU A 965 33.14 -32.18 20.30
CA LEU A 965 33.36 -33.63 20.46
C LEU A 965 32.17 -34.44 19.92
N GLU A 966 30.94 -34.04 20.27
CA GLU A 966 29.70 -34.64 19.74
C GLU A 966 29.63 -34.51 18.21
N SER A 967 29.96 -33.32 17.66
CA SER A 967 29.96 -33.08 16.21
C SER A 967 30.99 -33.93 15.45
N LEU A 968 32.02 -34.41 16.15
CA LEU A 968 33.05 -35.34 15.66
C LEU A 968 32.71 -36.82 15.98
N GLY A 969 31.56 -37.10 16.59
CA GLY A 969 31.08 -38.46 16.89
C GLY A 969 31.60 -39.06 18.19
N ILE A 970 32.09 -38.25 19.13
CA ILE A 970 32.61 -38.69 20.43
C ILE A 970 31.56 -38.39 21.52
N SER A 971 31.09 -39.41 22.23
CA SER A 971 30.05 -39.29 23.26
C SER A 971 30.55 -38.70 24.58
N THR A 972 29.77 -37.81 25.19
CA THR A 972 30.02 -37.25 26.53
C THR A 972 29.06 -37.83 27.59
N TYR A 973 28.85 -37.16 28.73
CA TYR A 973 28.27 -37.73 29.96
C TYR A 973 26.79 -37.35 30.20
N ASP A 974 26.05 -38.26 30.86
CA ASP A 974 24.61 -38.11 31.16
C ASP A 974 24.22 -36.93 32.08
N PHE A 975 23.00 -36.44 31.87
CA PHE A 975 22.40 -35.28 32.54
C PHE A 975 22.20 -35.47 34.05
N CYS A 976 22.87 -34.65 34.87
CA CYS A 976 22.79 -34.71 36.33
C CYS A 976 21.81 -33.67 36.91
N LEU A 977 20.85 -34.13 37.73
CA LEU A 977 19.85 -33.25 38.36
C LEU A 977 20.45 -32.39 39.48
N THR A 978 20.24 -31.07 39.39
CA THR A 978 20.65 -30.13 40.44
C THR A 978 19.74 -30.22 41.67
N SER A 979 20.33 -30.35 42.86
CA SER A 979 19.58 -30.27 44.11
C SER A 979 18.97 -28.87 44.28
N LYS A 980 17.66 -28.82 44.54
CA LYS A 980 16.94 -27.59 44.91
C LYS A 980 16.85 -27.37 46.43
N VAL A 981 17.50 -28.20 47.24
CA VAL A 981 17.61 -28.02 48.69
C VAL A 981 18.83 -27.15 48.97
N VAL A 982 18.60 -25.93 49.43
CA VAL A 982 19.63 -25.00 49.91
C VAL A 982 19.77 -25.20 51.42
N ASP A 983 21.00 -25.40 51.90
CA ASP A 983 21.30 -25.50 53.32
C ASP A 983 21.27 -24.11 54.01
N ASP A 984 20.94 -24.07 55.30
CA ASP A 984 20.82 -22.80 56.04
C ASP A 984 22.15 -22.03 56.10
N GLU A 985 23.29 -22.73 56.18
CA GLU A 985 24.59 -22.05 56.07
C GLU A 985 24.86 -21.49 54.67
N GLN A 986 24.44 -22.21 53.61
CA GLN A 986 24.60 -21.77 52.23
C GLN A 986 23.74 -20.53 51.94
N SER A 987 22.48 -20.55 52.41
CA SER A 987 21.56 -19.41 52.39
C SER A 987 22.14 -18.20 53.13
N LYS A 988 22.73 -18.43 54.31
CA LYS A 988 23.40 -17.40 55.12
C LYS A 988 24.64 -16.80 54.45
N ARG A 989 25.44 -17.60 53.71
CA ARG A 989 26.57 -17.08 52.90
C ARG A 989 26.08 -16.27 51.69
N TYR A 990 25.02 -16.72 51.01
CA TYR A 990 24.39 -15.97 49.91
C TYR A 990 23.86 -14.60 50.38
N GLY A 991 23.13 -14.55 51.49
CA GLY A 991 22.65 -13.30 52.11
C GLY A 991 23.74 -12.37 52.68
N GLN A 992 25.01 -12.84 52.71
CA GLN A 992 26.18 -12.01 53.03
C GLN A 992 26.93 -11.52 51.79
N GLY A 993 26.43 -11.83 50.58
CA GLY A 993 27.08 -11.46 49.31
C GLY A 993 28.30 -12.31 48.97
N ILE A 994 28.43 -13.51 49.55
CA ILE A 994 29.61 -14.38 49.45
C ILE A 994 29.39 -15.46 48.39
N PHE A 995 30.30 -15.54 47.43
CA PHE A 995 30.32 -16.58 46.39
C PHE A 995 30.61 -17.98 46.98
N GLU A 996 29.90 -18.99 46.49
CA GLU A 996 29.97 -20.38 46.94
C GLU A 996 30.76 -21.23 45.92
N PHE A 997 31.87 -21.84 46.34
CA PHE A 997 32.75 -22.64 45.48
C PHE A 997 33.00 -24.06 46.02
N GLY A 998 32.38 -24.46 47.14
CA GLY A 998 32.70 -25.70 47.88
C GLY A 998 32.46 -27.01 47.13
N VAL A 999 31.67 -27.00 46.06
CA VAL A 999 31.33 -28.20 45.28
C VAL A 999 32.48 -28.56 44.33
N PRO A 1000 33.09 -29.76 44.42
CA PRO A 1000 34.14 -30.17 43.50
C PRO A 1000 33.57 -30.40 42.09
N SER A 1001 33.93 -29.54 41.15
CA SER A 1001 33.50 -29.60 39.75
C SER A 1001 34.64 -29.28 38.78
N PRO A 1002 34.83 -30.06 37.69
CA PRO A 1002 35.81 -29.76 36.64
C PRO A 1002 35.61 -28.39 35.98
N LEU A 1003 34.37 -27.86 36.00
CA LEU A 1003 34.04 -26.54 35.45
C LEU A 1003 34.89 -25.42 36.06
N PHE A 1004 35.33 -25.57 37.31
CA PHE A 1004 36.16 -24.57 37.99
C PHE A 1004 37.65 -24.63 37.63
N VAL A 1005 38.12 -25.65 36.88
CA VAL A 1005 39.54 -25.77 36.50
C VAL A 1005 39.96 -24.64 35.54
N PRO A 1006 39.31 -24.38 34.38
CA PRO A 1006 39.74 -23.30 33.49
C PRO A 1006 39.59 -21.91 34.11
N LEU A 1007 38.58 -21.70 34.96
CA LEU A 1007 38.42 -20.46 35.74
C LEU A 1007 39.60 -20.23 36.68
N THR A 1008 40.03 -21.27 37.40
CA THR A 1008 41.16 -21.22 38.32
C THR A 1008 42.48 -21.05 37.57
N VAL A 1009 42.68 -21.75 36.44
CA VAL A 1009 43.83 -21.59 35.54
C VAL A 1009 43.92 -20.15 35.02
N ALA A 1010 42.83 -19.60 34.49
CA ALA A 1010 42.82 -18.24 33.96
C ALA A 1010 43.04 -17.18 35.04
N ALA A 1011 42.52 -17.38 36.25
CA ALA A 1011 42.81 -16.52 37.40
C ALA A 1011 44.31 -16.55 37.74
N ILE A 1012 44.91 -17.73 37.89
CA ILE A 1012 46.35 -17.89 38.18
C ILE A 1012 47.20 -17.21 37.09
N ILE A 1013 46.94 -17.51 35.81
CA ILE A 1013 47.71 -16.94 34.69
C ILE A 1013 47.57 -15.41 34.62
N ASN A 1014 46.36 -14.86 34.71
CA ASN A 1014 46.17 -13.40 34.63
C ASN A 1014 46.80 -12.67 35.83
N LEU A 1015 46.77 -13.25 37.03
CA LEU A 1015 47.45 -12.67 38.19
C LEU A 1015 48.97 -12.62 38.00
N PHE A 1016 49.59 -13.71 37.55
CA PHE A 1016 51.03 -13.73 37.26
C PHE A 1016 51.40 -12.80 36.09
N SER A 1017 50.60 -12.76 35.02
CA SER A 1017 50.81 -11.83 33.89
C SER A 1017 50.70 -10.37 34.32
N PHE A 1018 49.72 -10.01 35.16
CA PHE A 1018 49.55 -8.66 35.68
C PHE A 1018 50.72 -8.22 36.59
N LEU A 1019 51.18 -9.12 37.47
CA LEU A 1019 52.35 -8.87 38.33
C LEU A 1019 53.66 -8.74 37.51
N SER A 1020 53.82 -9.52 36.45
CA SER A 1020 54.96 -9.42 35.52
C SER A 1020 54.91 -8.13 34.67
N GLY A 1021 53.71 -7.72 34.23
CA GLY A 1021 53.50 -6.43 33.57
C GLY A 1021 53.85 -5.25 34.47
N LEU A 1022 53.46 -5.31 35.75
CA LEU A 1022 53.82 -4.30 36.76
C LEU A 1022 55.34 -4.18 36.95
N THR A 1023 56.08 -5.28 37.10
CA THR A 1023 57.54 -5.21 37.24
C THR A 1023 58.24 -4.72 35.97
N GLY A 1024 57.75 -5.11 34.78
CA GLY A 1024 58.24 -4.58 33.50
C GLY A 1024 58.02 -3.07 33.36
N PHE A 1025 56.83 -2.58 33.71
CA PHE A 1025 56.45 -1.16 33.68
C PHE A 1025 57.32 -0.30 34.60
N PHE A 1026 57.53 -0.72 35.86
CA PHE A 1026 58.43 -0.03 36.78
C PHE A 1026 59.93 -0.16 36.42
N SER A 1027 60.29 -1.06 35.50
CA SER A 1027 61.64 -1.20 34.96
C SER A 1027 61.90 -0.36 33.70
N GLY A 1028 60.91 0.41 33.23
CA GLY A 1028 61.07 1.44 32.19
C GLY A 1028 61.14 0.97 30.72
N ASN A 1029 60.96 -0.32 30.45
CA ASN A 1029 61.01 -0.86 29.08
C ASN A 1029 59.64 -0.80 28.39
N ASN A 1030 59.55 -0.06 27.27
CA ASN A 1030 58.46 -0.05 26.29
C ASN A 1030 57.05 0.33 26.83
N MET A 1031 56.90 1.59 27.24
CA MET A 1031 55.69 2.14 27.84
C MET A 1031 54.43 2.09 26.95
N GLU A 1032 54.55 2.31 25.63
CA GLU A 1032 53.38 2.42 24.74
C GLU A 1032 52.70 1.06 24.47
N GLY A 1033 53.46 -0.04 24.44
CA GLY A 1033 52.91 -1.38 24.19
C GLY A 1033 52.25 -2.03 25.42
N LEU A 1034 52.81 -1.84 26.61
CA LEU A 1034 52.38 -2.55 27.83
C LEU A 1034 51.11 -1.98 28.47
N GLY A 1035 50.85 -0.67 28.33
CA GLY A 1035 49.78 0.02 29.05
C GLY A 1035 48.38 -0.59 28.85
N LEU A 1036 47.98 -0.88 27.60
CA LEU A 1036 46.67 -1.47 27.32
C LEU A 1036 46.55 -2.91 27.87
N GLN A 1037 47.63 -3.69 27.78
CA GLN A 1037 47.67 -5.07 28.28
C GLN A 1037 47.54 -5.12 29.81
N MET A 1038 48.16 -4.15 30.52
CA MET A 1038 48.01 -4.00 31.97
C MET A 1038 46.60 -3.56 32.39
N ILE A 1039 45.94 -2.69 31.62
CA ILE A 1039 44.55 -2.29 31.88
C ILE A 1039 43.60 -3.48 31.73
N LEU A 1040 43.74 -4.26 30.66
CA LEU A 1040 42.88 -5.43 30.39
C LEU A 1040 43.11 -6.56 31.41
N THR A 1041 44.36 -6.93 31.69
CA THR A 1041 44.67 -7.95 32.71
C THR A 1041 44.29 -7.49 34.12
N GLY A 1042 44.50 -6.21 34.45
CA GLY A 1042 44.05 -5.61 35.70
C GLY A 1042 42.52 -5.65 35.89
N PHE A 1043 41.75 -5.37 34.83
CA PHE A 1043 40.29 -5.50 34.86
C PHE A 1043 39.83 -6.94 35.14
N ILE A 1044 40.47 -7.94 34.52
CA ILE A 1044 40.19 -9.37 34.77
C ILE A 1044 40.53 -9.73 36.23
N VAL A 1045 41.70 -9.32 36.74
CA VAL A 1045 42.13 -9.57 38.12
C VAL A 1045 41.17 -8.94 39.15
N LEU A 1046 40.70 -7.71 38.92
CA LEU A 1046 39.71 -7.04 39.79
C LEU A 1046 38.35 -7.75 39.81
N ASN A 1047 37.94 -8.38 38.71
CA ASN A 1047 36.71 -9.14 38.64
C ASN A 1047 36.84 -10.51 39.36
N TYR A 1048 38.01 -11.16 39.28
CA TYR A 1048 38.27 -12.47 39.89
C TYR A 1048 38.70 -12.44 41.37
N LEU A 1049 38.64 -11.29 42.05
CA LEU A 1049 38.85 -11.18 43.51
C LEU A 1049 38.11 -12.24 44.37
N PRO A 1050 36.85 -12.63 44.09
CA PRO A 1050 36.19 -13.71 44.84
C PRO A 1050 36.85 -15.09 44.66
N VAL A 1051 37.43 -15.35 43.47
CA VAL A 1051 38.09 -16.63 43.13
C VAL A 1051 39.43 -16.74 43.85
N TYR A 1052 40.27 -15.69 43.84
CA TYR A 1052 41.51 -15.67 44.65
C TYR A 1052 41.22 -15.84 46.14
N GLY A 1053 40.13 -15.23 46.64
CA GLY A 1053 39.64 -15.42 47.99
C GLY A 1053 39.27 -16.88 48.30
N ALA A 1054 38.59 -17.56 47.38
CA ALA A 1054 38.22 -18.97 47.51
C ALA A 1054 39.41 -19.94 47.37
N ILE A 1055 40.47 -19.58 46.64
CA ILE A 1055 41.71 -20.38 46.55
C ILE A 1055 42.53 -20.28 47.84
N ALA A 1056 42.85 -19.05 48.28
CA ALA A 1056 43.91 -18.81 49.26
C ALA A 1056 43.46 -18.23 50.61
N LEU A 1057 42.39 -17.42 50.65
CA LEU A 1057 42.06 -16.59 51.83
C LEU A 1057 40.96 -17.16 52.72
N ARG A 1058 40.18 -18.13 52.23
CA ARG A 1058 39.06 -18.76 52.94
C ARG A 1058 39.39 -20.15 53.46
N ASN A 1059 38.73 -20.55 54.55
CA ASN A 1059 38.85 -21.88 55.19
C ASN A 1059 37.48 -22.46 55.60
N ASP A 1060 36.37 -21.87 55.14
CA ASP A 1060 35.02 -22.38 55.31
C ASP A 1060 34.65 -23.40 54.23
N ALA A 1061 33.49 -24.07 54.37
CA ALA A 1061 33.02 -25.09 53.44
C ALA A 1061 32.90 -24.61 51.98
N GLY A 1062 32.74 -23.30 51.76
CA GLY A 1062 32.67 -22.71 50.42
C GLY A 1062 34.01 -22.29 49.79
N LYS A 1063 35.14 -22.77 50.33
CA LYS A 1063 36.49 -22.67 49.73
C LYS A 1063 36.56 -23.48 48.42
N MET A 1064 37.41 -23.08 47.49
CA MET A 1064 37.70 -23.87 46.28
C MET A 1064 38.35 -25.21 46.67
N PRO A 1065 37.83 -26.38 46.23
CA PRO A 1065 38.36 -27.69 46.65
C PRO A 1065 39.82 -27.91 46.23
N THR A 1066 40.61 -28.45 47.15
CA THR A 1066 42.08 -28.58 47.03
C THR A 1066 42.55 -29.32 45.77
N GLN A 1067 41.79 -30.33 45.31
CA GLN A 1067 42.06 -31.06 44.07
C GLN A 1067 42.01 -30.15 42.84
N ILE A 1068 41.01 -29.26 42.75
CA ILE A 1068 40.84 -28.29 41.65
C ILE A 1068 42.01 -27.30 41.64
N ILE A 1069 42.43 -26.81 42.81
CA ILE A 1069 43.58 -25.90 42.96
C ILE A 1069 44.87 -26.56 42.44
N ILE A 1070 45.14 -27.81 42.84
CA ILE A 1070 46.35 -28.55 42.43
C ILE A 1070 46.39 -28.76 40.92
N ILE A 1071 45.30 -29.28 40.33
CA ILE A 1071 45.21 -29.52 38.88
C ILE A 1071 45.39 -28.22 38.10
N SER A 1072 44.71 -27.15 38.52
CA SER A 1072 44.75 -25.85 37.84
C SER A 1072 46.14 -25.20 37.92
N THR A 1073 46.84 -25.36 39.05
CA THR A 1073 48.21 -24.85 39.20
C THR A 1073 49.17 -25.58 38.25
N PHE A 1074 49.07 -26.91 38.16
CA PHE A 1074 49.90 -27.71 37.26
C PHE A 1074 49.66 -27.34 35.77
N VAL A 1075 48.40 -27.23 35.35
CA VAL A 1075 48.03 -26.81 33.98
C VAL A 1075 48.54 -25.40 33.66
N SER A 1076 48.45 -24.46 34.62
CA SER A 1076 48.94 -23.08 34.43
C SER A 1076 50.44 -23.04 34.15
N VAL A 1077 51.23 -23.82 34.90
CA VAL A 1077 52.69 -23.91 34.71
C VAL A 1077 53.03 -24.57 33.37
N ALA A 1078 52.32 -25.63 32.98
CA ALA A 1078 52.54 -26.29 31.69
C ALA A 1078 52.29 -25.35 30.49
N LEU A 1079 51.21 -24.56 30.54
CA LEU A 1079 50.89 -23.56 29.49
C LEU A 1079 51.94 -22.44 29.41
N TYR A 1080 52.50 -22.01 30.54
CA TYR A 1080 53.58 -21.01 30.58
C TYR A 1080 54.89 -21.52 29.93
N TYR A 1081 55.29 -22.76 30.19
CA TYR A 1081 56.47 -23.36 29.55
C TYR A 1081 56.24 -23.60 28.04
N ALA A 1082 55.05 -24.09 27.64
CA ALA A 1082 54.72 -24.33 26.24
C ALA A 1082 54.71 -23.04 25.39
N SER A 1083 54.11 -21.96 25.91
CA SER A 1083 54.10 -20.66 25.23
C SER A 1083 55.49 -20.02 25.13
N SER A 1084 56.34 -20.22 26.15
CA SER A 1084 57.74 -19.78 26.13
C SER A 1084 58.56 -20.48 25.03
N LEU A 1085 58.34 -21.78 24.82
CA LEU A 1085 58.98 -22.55 23.72
C LEU A 1085 58.52 -22.06 22.33
N CYS A 1086 57.23 -21.77 22.15
CA CYS A 1086 56.72 -21.26 20.88
C CYS A 1086 57.25 -19.87 20.52
N LEU A 1087 57.47 -18.99 21.50
CA LEU A 1087 58.09 -17.68 21.28
C LEU A 1087 59.59 -17.80 20.94
N TRP A 1088 60.28 -18.80 21.50
CA TRP A 1088 61.69 -19.06 21.17
C TRP A 1088 61.86 -19.47 19.70
N SER A 1089 60.97 -20.34 19.19
CA SER A 1089 60.92 -20.77 17.79
C SER A 1089 60.83 -19.62 16.77
N ASN A 1090 60.09 -18.56 17.09
CA ASN A 1090 59.86 -17.43 16.17
C ASN A 1090 61.02 -16.44 16.07
N ASN A 1091 62.07 -16.53 16.90
CA ASN A 1091 63.22 -15.62 16.82
C ASN A 1091 64.27 -16.03 15.77
N ASP A 1092 64.40 -17.33 15.45
CA ASP A 1092 65.45 -17.80 14.52
C ASP A 1092 65.17 -17.43 13.05
N SER A 1093 63.92 -17.11 12.69
CA SER A 1093 63.57 -16.59 11.35
C SER A 1093 64.04 -15.14 11.10
N SER A 1094 64.63 -14.48 12.09
CA SER A 1094 65.20 -13.11 11.97
C SER A 1094 66.66 -13.06 11.53
N LYS A 1095 67.28 -14.20 11.18
CA LYS A 1095 68.67 -14.30 10.74
C LYS A 1095 68.84 -15.13 9.45
N HIS A 1096 68.22 -14.69 8.35
CA HIS A 1096 68.80 -14.80 7.01
C HIS A 1096 68.19 -13.82 6.01
#